data_AF-A0A183V8R9-F1
#
_entry.id   AF-A0A183V8R9-F1
#
_cell.length_a   1.000
_cell.length_b   1.000
_cell.length_c   1.000
_cell.angle_alpha   90.00
_cell.angle_beta   90.00
_cell.angle_gamma   90.00
#
_symmetry.space_group_name_H-M   'P 1'
#
loop_
_entity.id
_entity.type
_entity.pdbx_description
1 polymer ?
#
loop_
_entity_poly.entity_id
_entity_poly.type
_entity_poly.pdbx_seq_one_letter_code
_entity_poly.pdbx_strand_id
1 'polypeptide(L)'
;LEGELENSQFELMKKDETIRRLVERQGGAGGARLVDSGGAAGSRLAELETRCNQLESLVAIRDQQLRSMEQQLAKIPFTGTQRDAAKDRRIADLEEELARLRAHGIDAPRDFTDKSVTSHELHTVRMKMERSEMELAQKTSELAAAQTRLQAATEENADLRKHLGVLRDSTTAKEQHATLLQSDVCYCFTKLQTARTVCFTTKHIIEALRAKLETKNGQIEQKEKLCERLESELTLTKGHLADLRETNKGCEQRMSQLVARLDGLETVLREKEQELEKTKQKLLAQPDVQMERQMQLQIDEANREKTRLQCLIDDLRRTAEKEKTQQLETFQEQNRQLTAAIESLQKELSDRQILLESQNEKIGDLDRELCSAERQRKEQTPQQTNDEQLAEARKEIESLLRMVQTLEKDKSSLLSQCKQLQGTLEEVHKEGPLTTTTSHRSDTLTLSTNGTLKSRVEELEEALRESVSITAERELHVAQQKQLNQQLALQLSESRREVCELRKMVKELSSGDREEMVRSFEAERRKHIEQLLQLKHEALVAAIAEKDAHIALLEQSHERPRDEIETLRAHKEKLIEKLKQENDRRAQLVGSTAINVAPGAQIQPSLSAMGTFAPAPTMPLTVAAAPLPTASSTADQVMLKPLIRLGEAQMNVSLKVKS
;
A
#
# COMPACT_ATOMS: atom_id res chain seq x y z
N LEU A 1 45.09 -72.87 9.39
CA LEU A 1 43.75 -73.47 9.32
C LEU A 1 42.74 -72.66 10.13
N GLU A 2 42.75 -72.68 11.47
CA GLU A 2 41.76 -71.92 12.26
C GLU A 2 41.75 -70.42 11.95
N GLY A 3 42.90 -69.74 12.05
CA GLY A 3 43.02 -68.32 11.64
C GLY A 3 42.82 -68.04 10.14
N GLU A 4 42.78 -69.06 9.28
CA GLU A 4 42.41 -68.92 7.87
C GLU A 4 40.88 -69.03 7.70
N LEU A 5 40.23 -69.86 8.54
CA LEU A 5 38.79 -69.95 8.68
C LEU A 5 38.21 -68.65 9.25
N GLU A 6 38.81 -68.09 10.30
CA GLU A 6 38.42 -66.80 10.88
C GLU A 6 38.54 -65.65 9.88
N ASN A 7 39.67 -65.55 9.16
CA ASN A 7 39.83 -64.57 8.08
C ASN A 7 38.79 -64.77 6.96
N SER A 8 38.48 -66.03 6.61
CA SER A 8 37.46 -66.34 5.60
C SER A 8 36.05 -65.96 6.06
N GLN A 9 35.72 -66.18 7.34
CA GLN A 9 34.45 -65.76 7.95
C GLN A 9 34.34 -64.23 8.05
N PHE A 10 35.43 -63.54 8.40
CA PHE A 10 35.49 -62.08 8.46
C PHE A 10 35.32 -61.44 7.06
N GLU A 11 35.94 -62.00 6.03
CA GLU A 11 35.75 -61.58 4.64
C GLU A 11 34.36 -61.93 4.09
N LEU A 12 33.75 -63.04 4.51
CA LEU A 12 32.34 -63.34 4.23
C LEU A 12 31.42 -62.31 4.88
N MET A 13 31.59 -62.02 6.17
CA MET A 13 30.74 -61.07 6.90
C MET A 13 30.85 -59.65 6.32
N LYS A 14 32.04 -59.21 5.87
CA LYS A 14 32.20 -57.97 5.08
C LYS A 14 31.45 -58.00 3.75
N LYS A 15 31.43 -59.15 3.04
CA LYS A 15 30.74 -59.29 1.76
C LYS A 15 29.23 -59.27 1.95
N ASP A 16 28.70 -59.95 2.96
CA ASP A 16 27.27 -59.92 3.30
C ASP A 16 26.83 -58.52 3.76
N GLU A 17 27.65 -57.83 4.55
CA GLU A 17 27.47 -56.42 4.92
C GLU A 17 27.46 -55.50 3.70
N THR A 18 28.32 -55.77 2.70
CA THR A 18 28.36 -55.02 1.43
C THR A 18 27.15 -55.33 0.55
N ILE A 19 26.72 -56.60 0.50
CA ILE A 19 25.51 -57.04 -0.22
C ILE A 19 24.26 -56.41 0.40
N ARG A 20 24.15 -56.38 1.74
CA ARG A 20 23.02 -55.73 2.44
C ARG A 20 22.90 -54.26 2.06
N ARG A 21 24.01 -53.51 2.09
CA ARG A 21 24.08 -52.11 1.66
C ARG A 21 23.78 -51.91 0.18
N LEU A 22 24.09 -52.87 -0.69
CA LEU A 22 23.72 -52.84 -2.11
C LEU A 22 22.23 -53.13 -2.34
N VAL A 23 21.64 -54.05 -1.58
CA VAL A 23 20.20 -54.37 -1.60
C VAL A 23 19.38 -53.21 -1.05
N GLU A 24 19.78 -52.61 0.08
CA GLU A 24 19.19 -51.37 0.62
C GLU A 24 19.23 -50.23 -0.42
N ARG A 25 20.36 -50.09 -1.15
CA ARG A 25 20.54 -49.10 -2.21
C ARG A 25 19.77 -49.42 -3.50
N GLN A 26 19.27 -50.64 -3.69
CA GLN A 26 18.35 -51.00 -4.77
C GLN A 26 16.88 -50.93 -4.34
N GLY A 27 16.55 -51.22 -3.08
CA GLY A 27 15.19 -51.12 -2.53
C GLY A 27 14.75 -49.69 -2.17
N GLY A 28 15.71 -48.78 -1.91
CA GLY A 28 15.45 -47.43 -1.42
C GLY A 28 14.99 -46.39 -2.45
N ALA A 29 14.62 -46.77 -3.68
CA ALA A 29 14.31 -45.82 -4.76
C ALA A 29 13.06 -46.18 -5.58
N GLY A 30 11.91 -45.63 -5.16
CA GLY A 30 10.80 -45.19 -6.01
C GLY A 30 10.32 -46.08 -7.16
N GLY A 31 9.16 -46.73 -6.96
CA GLY A 31 8.31 -47.12 -8.08
C GLY A 31 7.76 -45.91 -8.86
N ALA A 32 7.01 -46.20 -9.92
CA ALA A 32 6.30 -45.21 -10.76
C ALA A 32 7.14 -44.35 -11.74
N ARG A 33 8.07 -44.97 -12.49
CA ARG A 33 8.24 -44.74 -13.96
C ARG A 33 9.26 -45.70 -14.59
N LEU A 34 8.79 -46.75 -15.29
CA LEU A 34 9.48 -47.43 -16.41
C LEU A 34 8.61 -48.53 -17.05
N VAL A 35 7.41 -48.16 -17.52
CA VAL A 35 6.69 -48.99 -18.50
C VAL A 35 7.34 -48.74 -19.87
N ASP A 36 8.44 -49.47 -20.15
CA ASP A 36 8.87 -49.95 -21.49
C ASP A 36 10.28 -50.62 -21.47
N SER A 37 10.56 -51.54 -20.54
CA SER A 37 11.82 -52.31 -20.53
C SER A 37 11.76 -53.70 -19.86
N GLY A 38 10.55 -54.22 -19.56
CA GLY A 38 10.40 -55.54 -18.92
C GLY A 38 10.84 -56.72 -19.80
N GLY A 39 10.73 -56.59 -21.13
CA GLY A 39 10.95 -57.69 -22.08
C GLY A 39 12.37 -58.27 -22.07
N ALA A 40 13.41 -57.42 -22.06
CA ALA A 40 14.79 -57.88 -22.16
C ALA A 40 15.28 -58.63 -20.91
N ALA A 41 14.83 -58.21 -19.72
CA ALA A 41 15.15 -58.89 -18.46
C ALA A 41 14.39 -60.23 -18.34
N GLY A 42 13.10 -60.23 -18.69
CA GLY A 42 12.26 -61.44 -18.67
C GLY A 42 12.71 -62.50 -19.69
N SER A 43 12.97 -62.11 -20.95
CA SER A 43 13.48 -63.02 -21.98
C SER A 43 14.80 -63.67 -21.55
N ARG A 44 15.73 -62.86 -21.03
CA ARG A 44 17.03 -63.36 -20.57
C ARG A 44 16.94 -64.26 -19.35
N LEU A 45 15.94 -64.08 -18.48
CA LEU A 45 15.67 -65.01 -17.38
C LEU A 45 15.15 -66.35 -17.91
N ALA A 46 14.17 -66.33 -18.83
CA ALA A 46 13.62 -67.53 -19.47
C ALA A 46 14.67 -68.29 -20.33
N GLU A 47 15.57 -67.57 -21.01
CA GLU A 47 16.71 -68.14 -21.75
C GLU A 47 17.73 -68.82 -20.81
N LEU A 48 17.91 -68.31 -19.58
CA LEU A 48 18.76 -68.95 -18.57
C LEU A 48 18.06 -70.15 -17.94
N GLU A 49 16.78 -70.05 -17.64
CA GLU A 49 15.96 -71.12 -17.05
C GLU A 49 15.82 -72.32 -18.01
N THR A 50 15.50 -72.08 -19.29
CA THR A 50 15.50 -73.12 -20.32
C THR A 50 16.89 -73.74 -20.52
N ARG A 51 17.97 -72.96 -20.38
CA ARG A 51 19.35 -73.48 -20.42
C ARG A 51 19.72 -74.31 -19.19
N CYS A 52 19.24 -73.96 -18.00
CA CYS A 52 19.37 -74.81 -16.81
C CYS A 52 18.67 -76.16 -17.01
N ASN A 53 17.40 -76.15 -17.47
CA ASN A 53 16.64 -77.37 -17.74
C ASN A 53 17.32 -78.28 -18.80
N GLN A 54 17.99 -77.69 -19.80
CA GLN A 54 18.81 -78.42 -20.77
C GLN A 54 20.08 -79.04 -20.13
N LEU A 55 20.73 -78.32 -19.21
CA LEU A 55 21.91 -78.84 -18.50
C LEU A 55 21.54 -79.96 -17.51
N GLU A 56 20.44 -79.84 -16.78
CA GLU A 56 19.93 -80.88 -15.89
C GLU A 56 19.57 -82.16 -16.65
N SER A 57 18.92 -82.04 -17.81
CA SER A 57 18.67 -83.15 -18.73
C SER A 57 19.97 -83.84 -19.18
N LEU A 58 20.99 -83.06 -19.55
CA LEU A 58 22.30 -83.61 -19.93
C LEU A 58 23.02 -84.30 -18.76
N VAL A 59 22.91 -83.78 -17.53
CA VAL A 59 23.47 -84.44 -16.32
C VAL A 59 22.75 -85.77 -16.08
N ALA A 60 21.42 -85.82 -16.10
CA ALA A 60 20.66 -87.05 -15.92
C ALA A 60 21.02 -88.14 -16.95
N ILE A 61 21.25 -87.75 -18.22
CA ILE A 61 21.72 -88.65 -19.28
C ILE A 61 23.14 -89.17 -18.98
N ARG A 62 24.05 -88.33 -18.45
CA ARG A 62 25.41 -88.75 -18.08
C ARG A 62 25.42 -89.69 -16.87
N ASP A 63 24.60 -89.43 -15.86
CA ASP A 63 24.43 -90.34 -14.72
C ASP A 63 23.89 -91.71 -15.15
N GLN A 64 22.94 -91.75 -16.10
CA GLN A 64 22.44 -93.00 -16.67
C GLN A 64 23.52 -93.74 -17.47
N GLN A 65 24.39 -93.02 -18.19
CA GLN A 65 25.54 -93.60 -18.89
C GLN A 65 26.59 -94.17 -17.91
N LEU A 66 26.91 -93.45 -16.82
CA LEU A 66 27.83 -93.93 -15.78
C LEU A 66 27.31 -95.21 -15.14
N ARG A 67 26.05 -95.24 -14.68
CA ARG A 67 25.43 -96.45 -14.09
C ARG A 67 25.39 -97.62 -15.06
N SER A 68 25.25 -97.36 -16.36
CA SER A 68 25.34 -98.40 -17.41
C SER A 68 26.76 -98.97 -17.52
N MET A 69 27.79 -98.12 -17.51
CA MET A 69 29.19 -98.57 -17.53
C MET A 69 29.61 -99.29 -16.24
N GLU A 70 29.14 -98.85 -15.08
CA GLU A 70 29.33 -99.55 -13.80
C GLU A 70 28.73 -100.96 -13.84
N GLN A 71 27.50 -101.11 -14.37
CA GLN A 71 26.85 -102.41 -14.56
C GLN A 71 27.51 -103.28 -15.66
N GLN A 72 28.29 -102.69 -16.58
CA GLN A 72 29.11 -103.44 -17.53
C GLN A 72 30.41 -103.92 -16.89
N LEU A 73 31.10 -103.05 -16.15
CA LEU A 73 32.33 -103.39 -15.41
C LEU A 73 32.07 -104.48 -14.35
N ALA A 74 30.96 -104.39 -13.62
CA ALA A 74 30.54 -105.40 -12.63
C ALA A 74 30.22 -106.79 -13.23
N LYS A 75 30.12 -106.91 -14.57
CA LYS A 75 29.89 -108.18 -15.28
C LYS A 75 31.17 -108.79 -15.85
N ILE A 76 32.34 -108.19 -15.65
CA ILE A 76 33.63 -108.71 -16.11
C ILE A 76 34.27 -109.54 -14.97
N PRO A 77 34.42 -110.88 -15.12
CA PRO A 77 35.11 -111.69 -14.12
C PRO A 77 36.60 -111.34 -14.09
N PHE A 78 37.14 -111.03 -12.91
CA PHE A 78 38.54 -110.65 -12.75
C PHE A 78 39.46 -111.89 -12.86
N THR A 79 39.96 -112.17 -14.07
CA THR A 79 40.56 -113.47 -14.47
C THR A 79 41.88 -113.89 -13.81
N GLY A 80 42.33 -113.18 -12.76
CA GLY A 80 43.53 -113.53 -11.99
C GLY A 80 43.28 -114.70 -11.02
N THR A 81 42.45 -114.48 -9.99
CA THR A 81 42.28 -115.41 -8.85
C THR A 81 41.83 -116.82 -9.24
N GLN A 82 41.07 -116.96 -10.33
CA GLN A 82 40.58 -118.24 -10.84
C GLN A 82 41.66 -119.06 -11.58
N ARG A 83 42.74 -118.40 -12.04
CA ARG A 83 43.83 -119.05 -12.79
C ARG A 83 44.85 -119.72 -11.87
N ASP A 84 45.14 -119.13 -10.72
CA ASP A 84 46.17 -119.62 -9.82
C ASP A 84 45.67 -120.83 -9.00
N ALA A 85 44.44 -120.77 -8.50
CA ALA A 85 43.76 -121.92 -7.87
C ALA A 85 43.60 -123.15 -8.78
N ALA A 86 43.75 -123.00 -10.10
CA ALA A 86 43.81 -124.11 -11.06
C ALA A 86 45.23 -124.70 -11.21
N LYS A 87 46.28 -123.89 -11.05
CA LYS A 87 47.68 -124.35 -11.02
C LYS A 87 47.97 -125.12 -9.74
N ASP A 88 47.53 -124.59 -8.59
CA ASP A 88 47.83 -125.19 -7.28
C ASP A 88 47.25 -126.60 -7.17
N ARG A 89 46.04 -126.81 -7.70
CA ARG A 89 45.43 -128.15 -7.86
C ARG A 89 46.26 -129.03 -8.78
N ARG A 90 46.70 -128.51 -9.94
CA ARG A 90 47.51 -129.29 -10.89
C ARG A 90 48.89 -129.66 -10.33
N ILE A 91 49.45 -128.84 -9.43
CA ILE A 91 50.68 -129.16 -8.69
C ILE A 91 50.39 -130.31 -7.71
N ALA A 92 49.32 -130.21 -6.91
CA ALA A 92 48.92 -131.30 -6.01
C ALA A 92 48.62 -132.63 -6.75
N ASP A 93 47.94 -132.58 -7.90
CA ASP A 93 47.71 -133.76 -8.76
C ASP A 93 49.04 -134.42 -9.19
N LEU A 94 50.02 -133.62 -9.61
CA LEU A 94 51.32 -134.07 -10.08
C LEU A 94 52.22 -134.56 -8.93
N GLU A 95 52.11 -133.96 -7.75
CA GLU A 95 52.77 -134.43 -6.53
C GLU A 95 52.18 -135.77 -6.07
N GLU A 96 50.86 -135.97 -6.19
CA GLU A 96 50.25 -137.27 -5.93
C GLU A 96 50.61 -138.31 -6.99
N GLU A 97 50.67 -137.96 -8.28
CA GLU A 97 51.18 -138.86 -9.33
C GLU A 97 52.65 -139.25 -9.07
N LEU A 98 53.51 -138.31 -8.68
CA LEU A 98 54.90 -138.61 -8.28
C LEU A 98 54.99 -139.45 -7.00
N ALA A 99 54.06 -139.30 -6.06
CA ALA A 99 53.97 -140.15 -4.87
C ALA A 99 53.54 -141.58 -5.25
N ARG A 100 52.51 -141.74 -6.10
CA ARG A 100 52.06 -143.05 -6.62
C ARG A 100 53.17 -143.75 -7.41
N LEU A 101 53.87 -143.03 -8.30
CA LEU A 101 54.99 -143.56 -9.09
C LEU A 101 56.22 -143.93 -8.24
N ARG A 102 56.44 -143.27 -7.09
CA ARG A 102 57.46 -143.68 -6.11
C ARG A 102 57.02 -144.86 -5.23
N ALA A 103 55.72 -145.00 -4.98
CA ALA A 103 55.15 -146.13 -4.24
C ALA A 103 55.03 -147.41 -5.08
N HIS A 104 54.90 -147.29 -6.41
CA HIS A 104 54.88 -148.41 -7.34
C HIS A 104 56.29 -148.82 -7.79
N GLY A 105 56.95 -149.61 -6.94
CA GLY A 105 57.99 -150.57 -7.34
C GLY A 105 59.21 -149.99 -8.04
N ILE A 106 60.27 -149.73 -7.27
CA ILE A 106 61.63 -149.83 -7.82
C ILE A 106 61.84 -151.31 -8.15
N ASP A 107 61.65 -151.67 -9.42
CA ASP A 107 61.96 -153.01 -9.92
C ASP A 107 63.42 -153.35 -9.61
N ALA A 108 63.65 -154.54 -9.05
CA ALA A 108 64.97 -154.94 -8.57
C ALA A 108 66.01 -154.96 -9.72
N PRO A 109 67.31 -154.72 -9.43
CA PRO A 109 68.37 -154.86 -10.41
C PRO A 109 68.28 -156.21 -11.12
N ARG A 110 68.06 -156.16 -12.44
CA ARG A 110 67.79 -157.35 -13.24
C ARG A 110 69.12 -158.08 -13.46
N ASP A 111 69.35 -159.17 -12.72
CA ASP A 111 70.60 -159.92 -12.84
C ASP A 111 70.81 -160.46 -14.26
N PHE A 112 71.89 -159.99 -14.89
CA PHE A 112 72.33 -160.38 -16.24
C PHE A 112 73.48 -161.41 -16.20
N THR A 113 73.64 -162.15 -15.10
CA THR A 113 74.76 -163.07 -14.87
C THR A 113 74.80 -164.27 -15.82
N ASP A 114 73.63 -164.82 -16.16
CA ASP A 114 73.51 -166.14 -16.81
C ASP A 114 72.96 -166.10 -18.24
N LYS A 115 73.45 -165.14 -19.03
CA LYS A 115 73.61 -165.32 -20.49
C LYS A 115 74.95 -164.76 -20.93
N SER A 116 75.77 -165.57 -21.59
CA SER A 116 76.97 -165.10 -22.27
C SER A 116 76.57 -164.20 -23.44
N VAL A 117 76.49 -162.90 -23.18
CA VAL A 117 76.09 -161.85 -24.15
C VAL A 117 76.90 -162.04 -25.42
N THR A 118 76.22 -162.35 -26.53
CA THR A 118 76.90 -162.63 -27.79
C THR A 118 77.59 -161.36 -28.29
N SER A 119 78.66 -161.51 -29.07
CA SER A 119 79.41 -160.37 -29.63
C SER A 119 78.50 -159.38 -30.37
N HIS A 120 77.43 -159.89 -31.02
CA HIS A 120 76.42 -159.08 -31.69
C HIS A 120 75.54 -158.27 -30.72
N GLU A 121 75.12 -158.86 -29.59
CA GLU A 121 74.37 -158.15 -28.55
C GLU A 121 75.23 -157.07 -27.88
N LEU A 122 76.49 -157.38 -27.55
CA LEU A 122 77.43 -156.42 -26.97
C LEU A 122 77.71 -155.25 -27.94
N HIS A 123 77.91 -155.55 -29.22
CA HIS A 123 78.06 -154.54 -30.27
C HIS A 123 76.79 -153.69 -30.43
N THR A 124 75.60 -154.30 -30.34
CA THR A 124 74.31 -153.60 -30.40
C THR A 124 74.09 -152.68 -29.19
N VAL A 125 74.49 -153.11 -27.98
CA VAL A 125 74.45 -152.26 -26.78
C VAL A 125 75.45 -151.10 -26.91
N ARG A 126 76.68 -151.36 -27.38
CA ARG A 126 77.67 -150.31 -27.62
C ARG A 126 77.17 -149.27 -28.63
N MET A 127 76.63 -149.72 -29.77
CA MET A 127 76.03 -148.85 -30.80
C MET A 127 74.81 -148.04 -30.30
N LYS A 128 74.10 -148.52 -29.25
CA LYS A 128 73.07 -147.73 -28.57
C LYS A 128 73.67 -146.73 -27.58
N MET A 129 74.72 -147.12 -26.86
CA MET A 129 75.45 -146.26 -25.92
C MET A 129 76.10 -145.08 -26.65
N GLU A 130 76.88 -145.34 -27.71
CA GLU A 130 77.52 -144.33 -28.56
C GLU A 130 76.48 -143.34 -29.16
N ARG A 131 75.28 -143.82 -29.52
CA ARG A 131 74.16 -142.95 -29.91
C ARG A 131 73.63 -142.11 -28.75
N SER A 132 73.42 -142.70 -27.58
CA SER A 132 72.95 -141.96 -26.40
C SER A 132 73.97 -140.93 -25.89
N GLU A 133 75.27 -141.19 -26.06
CA GLU A 133 76.35 -140.22 -25.78
C GLU A 133 76.34 -139.09 -26.82
N MET A 134 76.15 -139.40 -28.10
CA MET A 134 76.00 -138.39 -29.17
C MET A 134 74.73 -137.56 -28.98
N GLU A 135 73.60 -138.17 -28.61
CA GLU A 135 72.35 -137.48 -28.28
C GLU A 135 72.52 -136.62 -27.03
N LEU A 136 73.20 -137.09 -25.99
CA LEU A 136 73.48 -136.30 -24.78
C LEU A 136 74.44 -135.13 -25.07
N ALA A 137 75.46 -135.32 -25.90
CA ALA A 137 76.34 -134.24 -26.37
C ALA A 137 75.58 -133.22 -27.23
N GLN A 138 74.64 -133.67 -28.07
CA GLN A 138 73.73 -132.79 -28.79
C GLN A 138 72.82 -132.03 -27.82
N LYS A 139 72.24 -132.69 -26.80
CA LYS A 139 71.34 -132.04 -25.83
C LYS A 139 72.03 -131.10 -24.87
N THR A 140 73.29 -131.35 -24.48
CA THR A 140 74.08 -130.36 -23.72
C THR A 140 74.45 -129.15 -24.58
N SER A 141 74.74 -129.35 -25.87
CA SER A 141 74.94 -128.26 -26.85
C SER A 141 73.66 -127.44 -27.08
N GLU A 142 72.51 -128.09 -27.30
CA GLU A 142 71.20 -127.44 -27.42
C GLU A 142 70.83 -126.67 -26.13
N LEU A 143 71.13 -127.23 -24.96
CA LEU A 143 70.90 -126.59 -23.66
C LEU A 143 71.81 -125.37 -23.46
N ALA A 144 73.09 -125.45 -23.79
CA ALA A 144 74.00 -124.30 -23.74
C ALA A 144 73.53 -123.19 -24.69
N ALA A 145 73.16 -123.54 -25.93
CA ALA A 145 72.58 -122.60 -26.88
C ALA A 145 71.21 -122.04 -26.44
N ALA A 146 70.44 -122.75 -25.60
CA ALA A 146 69.24 -122.22 -24.96
C ALA A 146 69.58 -121.28 -23.79
N GLN A 147 70.60 -121.59 -22.98
CA GLN A 147 71.07 -120.75 -21.89
C GLN A 147 71.63 -119.41 -22.39
N THR A 148 72.46 -119.41 -23.44
CA THR A 148 72.96 -118.16 -24.05
C THR A 148 71.83 -117.31 -24.64
N ARG A 149 70.83 -117.94 -25.28
CA ARG A 149 69.63 -117.22 -25.76
C ARG A 149 68.81 -116.64 -24.61
N LEU A 150 68.67 -117.36 -23.50
CA LEU A 150 68.00 -116.85 -22.30
C LEU A 150 68.76 -115.67 -21.67
N GLN A 151 70.09 -115.77 -21.57
CA GLN A 151 70.94 -114.69 -21.06
C GLN A 151 70.80 -113.42 -21.92
N ALA A 152 70.98 -113.53 -23.24
CA ALA A 152 70.78 -112.42 -24.17
C ALA A 152 69.37 -111.81 -24.06
N ALA A 153 68.32 -112.64 -23.98
CA ALA A 153 66.95 -112.16 -23.78
C ALA A 153 66.73 -111.49 -22.41
N THR A 154 67.43 -111.91 -21.35
CA THR A 154 67.37 -111.22 -20.04
C THR A 154 68.12 -109.88 -20.03
N GLU A 155 69.21 -109.77 -20.77
CA GLU A 155 69.97 -108.53 -20.98
C GLU A 155 69.15 -107.53 -21.82
N GLU A 156 68.58 -107.98 -22.94
CA GLU A 156 67.63 -107.21 -23.76
C GLU A 156 66.45 -106.71 -22.92
N ASN A 157 65.86 -107.57 -22.08
CA ASN A 157 64.79 -107.17 -21.16
C ASN A 157 65.27 -106.16 -20.09
N ALA A 158 66.54 -106.20 -19.67
CA ALA A 158 67.09 -105.22 -18.74
C ALA A 158 67.28 -103.85 -19.41
N ASP A 159 67.77 -103.83 -20.65
CA ASP A 159 67.95 -102.58 -21.42
C ASP A 159 66.63 -101.97 -21.87
N LEU A 160 65.65 -102.78 -22.31
CA LEU A 160 64.28 -102.32 -22.57
C LEU A 160 63.65 -101.69 -21.32
N ARG A 161 63.90 -102.23 -20.11
CA ARG A 161 63.47 -101.60 -18.84
C ARG A 161 64.17 -100.27 -18.58
N LYS A 162 65.47 -100.12 -18.86
CA LYS A 162 66.19 -98.84 -18.76
C LYS A 162 65.60 -97.81 -19.72
N HIS A 163 65.36 -98.18 -20.98
CA HIS A 163 64.74 -97.31 -21.98
C HIS A 163 63.32 -96.88 -21.58
N LEU A 164 62.50 -97.81 -21.06
CA LEU A 164 61.16 -97.47 -20.53
C LEU A 164 61.23 -96.56 -19.29
N GLY A 165 62.29 -96.65 -18.48
CA GLY A 165 62.57 -95.70 -17.40
C GLY A 165 62.82 -94.29 -17.94
N VAL A 166 63.80 -94.12 -18.83
CA VAL A 166 64.12 -92.81 -19.44
C VAL A 166 62.92 -92.20 -20.17
N LEU A 167 62.10 -93.02 -20.86
CA LEU A 167 60.86 -92.56 -21.50
C LEU A 167 59.78 -92.14 -20.49
N ARG A 168 59.67 -92.82 -19.34
CA ARG A 168 58.79 -92.41 -18.24
C ARG A 168 59.24 -91.07 -17.66
N ASP A 169 60.52 -90.93 -17.34
CA ASP A 169 61.08 -89.72 -16.73
C ASP A 169 60.97 -88.51 -17.70
N SER A 170 61.17 -88.74 -19.01
CA SER A 170 60.91 -87.75 -20.05
C SER A 170 59.42 -87.37 -20.15
N THR A 171 58.51 -88.30 -19.84
CA THR A 171 57.06 -88.05 -19.87
C THR A 171 56.63 -87.25 -18.64
N THR A 172 57.05 -87.64 -17.44
CA THR A 172 56.71 -86.91 -16.21
C THR A 172 57.30 -85.49 -16.19
N ALA A 173 58.51 -85.30 -16.75
CA ALA A 173 59.07 -83.95 -16.94
C ALA A 173 58.25 -83.09 -17.91
N LYS A 174 57.68 -83.67 -18.98
CA LYS A 174 56.78 -82.97 -19.91
C LYS A 174 55.42 -82.67 -19.27
N GLU A 175 54.90 -83.56 -18.44
CA GLU A 175 53.67 -83.35 -17.66
C GLU A 175 53.85 -82.21 -16.65
N GLN A 176 54.96 -82.18 -15.91
CA GLN A 176 55.31 -81.08 -15.00
C GLN A 176 55.48 -79.75 -15.74
N HIS A 177 56.13 -79.75 -16.91
CA HIS A 177 56.22 -78.54 -17.75
C HIS A 177 54.84 -78.09 -18.26
N ALA A 178 53.96 -79.03 -18.60
CA ALA A 178 52.59 -78.72 -19.02
C ALA A 178 51.73 -78.14 -17.89
N THR A 179 51.86 -78.62 -16.65
CA THR A 179 51.14 -78.04 -15.49
C THR A 179 51.65 -76.67 -15.10
N LEU A 180 52.96 -76.40 -15.23
CA LEU A 180 53.52 -75.06 -15.09
C LEU A 180 52.96 -74.10 -16.15
N LEU A 181 52.98 -74.48 -17.43
CA LEU A 181 52.38 -73.69 -18.51
C LEU A 181 50.87 -73.46 -18.29
N GLN A 182 50.14 -74.46 -17.79
CA GLN A 182 48.72 -74.33 -17.46
C GLN A 182 48.48 -73.33 -16.32
N SER A 183 49.37 -73.31 -15.31
CA SER A 183 49.37 -72.30 -14.24
C SER A 183 49.64 -70.90 -14.79
N ASP A 184 50.65 -70.73 -15.64
CA ASP A 184 50.99 -69.44 -16.26
C ASP A 184 49.87 -68.92 -17.16
N VAL A 185 49.21 -69.80 -17.92
CA VAL A 185 48.03 -69.44 -18.74
C VAL A 185 46.85 -69.03 -17.85
N CYS A 186 46.61 -69.72 -16.73
CA CYS A 186 45.57 -69.36 -15.76
C CYS A 186 45.86 -67.99 -15.09
N TYR A 187 47.11 -67.73 -14.74
CA TYR A 187 47.58 -66.46 -14.20
C TYR A 187 47.46 -65.31 -15.22
N CYS A 188 47.82 -65.56 -16.49
CA CYS A 188 47.62 -64.60 -17.58
C CYS A 188 46.14 -64.32 -17.82
N PHE A 189 45.28 -65.34 -17.79
CA PHE A 189 43.84 -65.21 -17.98
C PHE A 189 43.19 -64.38 -16.85
N THR A 190 43.52 -64.67 -15.58
CA THR A 190 43.01 -63.92 -14.43
C THR A 190 43.53 -62.47 -14.40
N LYS A 191 44.76 -62.22 -14.83
CA LYS A 191 45.27 -60.85 -15.09
C LYS A 191 44.51 -60.14 -16.22
N LEU A 192 44.23 -60.81 -17.33
CA LEU A 192 43.43 -60.24 -18.42
C LEU A 192 42.00 -59.94 -17.99
N GLN A 193 41.37 -60.82 -17.20
CA GLN A 193 40.03 -60.63 -16.66
C GLN A 193 39.96 -59.43 -15.69
N THR A 194 40.93 -59.31 -14.77
CA THR A 194 41.00 -58.18 -13.83
C THR A 194 41.35 -56.86 -14.52
N ALA A 195 42.26 -56.86 -15.49
CA ALA A 195 42.52 -55.68 -16.32
C ALA A 195 41.26 -55.25 -17.10
N ARG A 196 40.51 -56.21 -17.66
CA ARG A 196 39.25 -55.96 -18.38
C ARG A 196 38.17 -55.36 -17.47
N THR A 197 38.00 -55.84 -16.24
CA THR A 197 37.03 -55.25 -15.30
C THR A 197 37.44 -53.84 -14.87
N VAL A 198 38.73 -53.61 -14.58
CA VAL A 198 39.25 -52.27 -14.24
C VAL A 198 39.06 -51.27 -15.39
N CYS A 199 39.34 -51.66 -16.64
CA CYS A 199 39.09 -50.82 -17.81
C CYS A 199 37.58 -50.52 -17.99
N PHE A 200 36.72 -51.50 -17.74
CA PHE A 200 35.26 -51.32 -17.83
C PHE A 200 34.72 -50.37 -16.75
N THR A 201 35.14 -50.51 -15.48
CA THR A 201 34.76 -49.59 -14.41
C THR A 201 35.32 -48.18 -14.64
N THR A 202 36.56 -48.07 -15.09
CA THR A 202 37.19 -46.77 -15.40
C THR A 202 36.46 -46.06 -16.53
N LYS A 203 36.05 -46.78 -17.59
CA LYS A 203 35.23 -46.23 -18.67
C LYS A 203 33.90 -45.66 -18.14
N HIS A 204 33.17 -46.42 -17.34
CA HIS A 204 31.91 -45.95 -16.76
C HIS A 204 32.08 -44.74 -15.82
N ILE A 205 33.18 -44.68 -15.05
CA ILE A 205 33.51 -43.51 -14.23
C ILE A 205 33.77 -42.28 -15.11
N ILE A 206 34.51 -42.42 -16.21
CA ILE A 206 34.76 -41.33 -17.18
C ILE A 206 33.46 -40.86 -17.82
N GLU A 207 32.56 -41.76 -18.21
CA GLU A 207 31.25 -41.42 -18.78
C GLU A 207 30.36 -40.68 -17.78
N ALA A 208 30.31 -41.13 -16.53
CA ALA A 208 29.57 -40.46 -15.45
C ALA A 208 30.16 -39.07 -15.09
N LEU A 209 31.49 -38.90 -15.19
CA LEU A 209 32.13 -37.60 -15.02
C LEU A 209 31.85 -36.65 -16.19
N ARG A 210 31.85 -37.15 -17.44
CA ARG A 210 31.47 -36.37 -18.63
C ARG A 210 30.02 -35.88 -18.54
N ALA A 211 29.07 -36.74 -18.17
CA ALA A 211 27.66 -36.34 -18.00
C ALA A 211 27.49 -35.27 -16.90
N LYS A 212 28.26 -35.35 -15.80
CA LYS A 212 28.29 -34.31 -14.75
C LYS A 212 28.90 -33.00 -15.24
N LEU A 213 29.98 -33.05 -16.03
CA LEU A 213 30.60 -31.88 -16.62
C LEU A 213 29.64 -31.17 -17.60
N GLU A 214 28.97 -31.92 -18.47
CA GLU A 214 27.97 -31.41 -19.40
C GLU A 214 26.81 -30.71 -18.66
N THR A 215 26.29 -31.36 -17.61
CA THR A 215 25.27 -30.77 -16.73
C THR A 215 25.76 -29.48 -16.05
N LYS A 216 27.07 -29.36 -15.76
CA LYS A 216 27.65 -28.15 -15.17
C LYS A 216 27.89 -27.05 -16.19
N ASN A 217 28.29 -27.39 -17.41
CA ASN A 217 28.43 -26.44 -18.52
C ASN A 217 27.07 -25.79 -18.84
N GLY A 218 26.00 -26.58 -18.96
CA GLY A 218 24.65 -26.04 -19.16
C GLY A 218 24.15 -25.18 -17.98
N GLN A 219 24.57 -25.47 -16.74
CA GLN A 219 24.29 -24.62 -15.57
C GLN A 219 25.11 -23.32 -15.54
N ILE A 220 26.23 -23.26 -16.26
CA ILE A 220 27.05 -22.04 -16.43
C ILE A 220 26.42 -21.18 -17.54
N GLU A 221 26.14 -21.77 -18.70
CA GLU A 221 25.49 -21.10 -19.85
C GLU A 221 24.14 -20.46 -19.47
N GLN A 222 23.32 -21.15 -18.65
CA GLN A 222 22.07 -20.61 -18.13
C GLN A 222 22.26 -19.41 -17.19
N LYS A 223 23.40 -19.33 -16.49
CA LYS A 223 23.76 -18.19 -15.62
C LYS A 223 24.35 -17.05 -16.41
N GLU A 224 25.18 -17.32 -17.41
CA GLU A 224 25.71 -16.30 -18.33
C GLU A 224 24.54 -15.57 -19.02
N LYS A 225 23.56 -16.31 -19.57
CA LYS A 225 22.31 -15.76 -20.11
C LYS A 225 21.37 -15.10 -19.10
N LEU A 226 21.64 -15.20 -17.79
CA LEU A 226 20.96 -14.42 -16.76
C LEU A 226 21.73 -13.13 -16.45
N CYS A 227 23.06 -13.21 -16.36
CA CYS A 227 23.93 -12.04 -16.21
C CYS A 227 23.77 -11.07 -17.38
N GLU A 228 23.83 -11.53 -18.63
CA GLU A 228 23.61 -10.72 -19.84
C GLU A 228 22.29 -9.93 -19.80
N ARG A 229 21.19 -10.58 -19.35
CA ARG A 229 19.89 -9.93 -19.20
C ARG A 229 19.90 -8.88 -18.09
N LEU A 230 20.43 -9.21 -16.91
CA LEU A 230 20.56 -8.27 -15.79
C LEU A 230 21.47 -7.09 -16.13
N GLU A 231 22.51 -7.29 -16.95
CA GLU A 231 23.37 -6.22 -17.49
C GLU A 231 22.63 -5.34 -18.50
N SER A 232 21.77 -5.91 -19.35
CA SER A 232 20.90 -5.15 -20.25
C SER A 232 19.84 -4.33 -19.49
N GLU A 233 19.24 -4.89 -18.44
CA GLU A 233 18.32 -4.17 -17.54
C GLU A 233 19.07 -3.06 -16.76
N LEU A 234 20.32 -3.31 -16.35
CA LEU A 234 21.16 -2.35 -15.66
C LEU A 234 21.61 -1.19 -16.57
N THR A 235 21.85 -1.42 -17.86
CA THR A 235 22.18 -0.35 -18.82
C THR A 235 20.94 0.47 -19.19
N LEU A 236 19.79 -0.18 -19.41
CA LEU A 236 18.51 0.50 -19.64
C LEU A 236 18.07 1.35 -18.45
N THR A 237 18.16 0.83 -17.22
CA THR A 237 17.82 1.62 -16.01
C THR A 237 18.82 2.75 -15.73
N LYS A 238 20.11 2.58 -16.07
CA LYS A 238 21.09 3.68 -16.07
C LYS A 238 20.71 4.78 -17.09
N GLY A 239 20.18 4.40 -18.25
CA GLY A 239 19.66 5.32 -19.28
C GLY A 239 18.51 6.17 -18.74
N HIS A 240 17.43 5.54 -18.26
CA HIS A 240 16.30 6.26 -17.66
C HIS A 240 16.72 7.17 -16.48
N LEU A 241 17.73 6.77 -15.69
CA LEU A 241 18.29 7.60 -14.63
C LEU A 241 19.18 8.76 -15.13
N ALA A 242 19.64 8.75 -16.38
CA ALA A 242 20.25 9.92 -17.02
C ALA A 242 19.16 10.89 -17.48
N ASP A 243 18.14 10.40 -18.18
CA ASP A 243 17.01 11.19 -18.70
C ASP A 243 16.25 11.92 -17.57
N LEU A 244 16.00 11.23 -16.46
CA LEU A 244 15.39 11.81 -15.26
C LEU A 244 16.27 12.87 -14.56
N ARG A 245 17.60 12.79 -14.69
CA ARG A 245 18.50 13.84 -14.19
C ARG A 245 18.56 15.05 -15.12
N GLU A 246 18.47 14.85 -16.43
CA GLU A 246 18.44 15.96 -17.40
C GLU A 246 17.11 16.73 -17.32
N THR A 247 15.98 16.02 -17.28
CA THR A 247 14.66 16.64 -17.08
C THR A 247 14.58 17.38 -15.74
N ASN A 248 15.12 16.83 -14.66
CA ASN A 248 15.21 17.53 -13.37
C ASN A 248 16.09 18.80 -13.44
N LYS A 249 17.28 18.74 -14.06
CA LYS A 249 18.11 19.95 -14.30
C LYS A 249 17.37 21.02 -15.10
N GLY A 250 16.57 20.62 -16.10
CA GLY A 250 15.71 21.53 -16.85
C GLY A 250 14.61 22.17 -15.98
N CYS A 251 14.08 21.44 -15.00
CA CYS A 251 13.14 21.96 -14.01
C CYS A 251 13.83 22.92 -13.02
N GLU A 252 15.02 22.58 -12.52
CA GLU A 252 15.84 23.44 -11.67
C GLU A 252 16.16 24.77 -12.36
N GLN A 253 16.59 24.74 -13.62
CA GLN A 253 16.84 25.95 -14.42
C GLN A 253 15.57 26.80 -14.63
N ARG A 254 14.43 26.17 -14.97
CA ARG A 254 13.14 26.87 -15.10
C ARG A 254 12.69 27.50 -13.78
N MET A 255 12.88 26.80 -12.66
CA MET A 255 12.61 27.33 -11.32
C MET A 255 13.51 28.53 -10.99
N SER A 256 14.82 28.45 -11.26
CA SER A 256 15.75 29.57 -11.07
C SER A 256 15.38 30.80 -11.90
N GLN A 257 14.93 30.61 -13.14
CA GLN A 257 14.44 31.70 -14.01
C GLN A 257 13.16 32.34 -13.46
N LEU A 258 12.24 31.54 -12.91
CA LEU A 258 11.00 32.04 -12.29
C LEU A 258 11.28 32.80 -10.98
N VAL A 259 12.22 32.32 -10.15
CA VAL A 259 12.65 33.03 -8.93
C VAL A 259 13.26 34.39 -9.29
N ALA A 260 14.23 34.44 -10.21
CA ALA A 260 14.84 35.70 -10.65
C ALA A 260 13.82 36.68 -11.28
N ARG A 261 12.76 36.17 -11.92
CA ARG A 261 11.64 36.99 -12.41
C ARG A 261 10.73 37.49 -11.28
N LEU A 262 10.50 36.69 -10.24
CA LEU A 262 9.75 37.13 -9.05
C LEU A 262 10.53 38.22 -8.31
N ASP A 263 11.83 38.02 -8.05
CA ASP A 263 12.70 39.01 -7.40
C ASP A 263 12.64 40.37 -8.12
N GLY A 264 12.74 40.35 -9.46
CA GLY A 264 12.65 41.55 -10.31
C GLY A 264 11.25 42.17 -10.41
N LEU A 265 10.17 41.42 -10.13
CA LEU A 265 8.82 41.98 -9.99
C LEU A 265 8.60 42.58 -8.60
N GLU A 266 9.17 41.98 -7.55
CA GLU A 266 9.10 42.54 -6.20
C GLU A 266 9.91 43.85 -6.05
N THR A 267 11.05 44.00 -6.73
CA THR A 267 11.78 45.28 -6.71
C THR A 267 10.96 46.38 -7.37
N VAL A 268 10.38 46.13 -8.55
CA VAL A 268 9.49 47.08 -9.23
C VAL A 268 8.24 47.38 -8.38
N LEU A 269 7.69 46.40 -7.67
CA LEU A 269 6.57 46.64 -6.74
C LEU A 269 6.98 47.61 -5.62
N ARG A 270 8.11 47.38 -4.95
CA ARG A 270 8.64 48.26 -3.89
C ARG A 270 8.94 49.67 -4.40
N GLU A 271 9.45 49.79 -5.62
CA GLU A 271 9.64 51.09 -6.29
C GLU A 271 8.31 51.82 -6.51
N LYS A 272 7.26 51.13 -6.96
CA LYS A 272 5.93 51.72 -7.16
C LYS A 272 5.18 52.02 -5.86
N GLU A 273 5.37 51.23 -4.81
CA GLU A 273 4.94 51.57 -3.46
C GLU A 273 5.61 52.87 -2.96
N GLN A 274 6.92 53.01 -3.19
CA GLN A 274 7.65 54.22 -2.81
C GLN A 274 7.29 55.46 -3.67
N GLU A 275 7.00 55.28 -4.96
CA GLU A 275 6.44 56.35 -5.81
C GLU A 275 5.05 56.79 -5.33
N LEU A 276 4.16 55.83 -5.03
CA LEU A 276 2.82 56.09 -4.52
C LEU A 276 2.86 56.80 -3.16
N GLU A 277 3.78 56.43 -2.28
CA GLU A 277 3.94 57.09 -0.99
C GLU A 277 4.47 58.54 -1.15
N LYS A 278 5.40 58.78 -2.08
CA LYS A 278 5.82 60.15 -2.46
C LYS A 278 4.68 60.98 -3.05
N THR A 279 3.74 60.40 -3.81
CA THR A 279 2.59 61.17 -4.35
C THR A 279 1.53 61.45 -3.30
N LYS A 280 1.23 60.50 -2.39
CA LYS A 280 0.38 60.77 -1.21
C LYS A 280 0.95 61.89 -0.35
N GLN A 281 2.27 61.87 -0.07
CA GLN A 281 2.91 62.91 0.73
C GLN A 281 2.85 64.28 0.06
N LYS A 282 2.98 64.37 -1.27
CA LYS A 282 2.75 65.60 -2.03
C LYS A 282 1.30 66.08 -1.96
N LEU A 283 0.32 65.17 -2.04
CA LEU A 283 -1.10 65.51 -1.92
C LEU A 283 -1.46 66.02 -0.51
N LEU A 284 -0.93 65.38 0.55
CA LEU A 284 -1.08 65.83 1.93
C LEU A 284 -0.28 67.11 2.25
N ALA A 285 0.69 67.47 1.40
CA ALA A 285 1.43 68.72 1.43
C ALA A 285 0.74 69.85 0.63
N GLN A 286 -0.32 69.56 -0.11
CA GLN A 286 -1.06 70.57 -0.88
C GLN A 286 -1.82 71.50 0.08
N PRO A 287 -1.70 72.84 -0.06
CA PRO A 287 -2.29 73.78 0.89
C PRO A 287 -3.81 73.67 0.97
N ASP A 288 -4.49 73.34 -0.14
CA ASP A 288 -5.95 73.19 -0.18
C ASP A 288 -6.42 72.04 0.73
N VAL A 289 -5.70 70.90 0.71
CA VAL A 289 -6.00 69.72 1.54
C VAL A 289 -5.66 69.98 3.02
N GLN A 290 -4.63 70.77 3.29
CA GLN A 290 -4.31 71.20 4.65
C GLN A 290 -5.34 72.19 5.21
N MET A 291 -5.80 73.12 4.37
CA MET A 291 -6.86 74.07 4.70
C MET A 291 -8.20 73.36 4.92
N GLU A 292 -8.58 72.42 4.04
CA GLU A 292 -9.76 71.55 4.21
C GLU A 292 -9.71 70.83 5.57
N ARG A 293 -8.56 70.21 5.91
CA ARG A 293 -8.36 69.53 7.18
C ARG A 293 -8.44 70.49 8.39
N GLN A 294 -7.95 71.71 8.26
CA GLN A 294 -8.05 72.74 9.30
C GLN A 294 -9.50 73.22 9.48
N MET A 295 -10.22 73.47 8.39
CA MET A 295 -11.64 73.81 8.41
C MET A 295 -12.49 72.68 9.01
N GLN A 296 -12.18 71.42 8.71
CA GLN A 296 -12.86 70.28 9.30
C GLN A 296 -12.66 70.20 10.82
N LEU A 297 -11.45 70.49 11.32
CA LEU A 297 -11.20 70.56 12.77
C LEU A 297 -11.99 71.71 13.43
N GLN A 298 -12.07 72.88 12.79
CA GLN A 298 -12.88 74.00 13.27
C GLN A 298 -14.40 73.68 13.27
N ILE A 299 -14.89 72.96 12.25
CA ILE A 299 -16.28 72.48 12.19
C ILE A 299 -16.55 71.48 13.31
N ASP A 300 -15.64 70.55 13.56
CA ASP A 300 -15.75 69.59 14.66
C ASP A 300 -15.73 70.28 16.05
N GLU A 301 -14.89 71.29 16.25
CA GLU A 301 -14.86 72.10 17.47
C GLU A 301 -16.14 72.92 17.66
N ALA A 302 -16.62 73.59 16.61
CA ALA A 302 -17.89 74.29 16.62
C ALA A 302 -19.08 73.35 16.90
N ASN A 303 -19.05 72.11 16.39
CA ASN A 303 -20.06 71.09 16.71
C ASN A 303 -19.98 70.62 18.17
N ARG A 304 -18.78 70.47 18.75
CA ARG A 304 -18.61 70.16 20.19
C ARG A 304 -19.13 71.30 21.07
N GLU A 305 -18.84 72.55 20.71
CA GLU A 305 -19.32 73.71 21.47
C GLU A 305 -20.83 73.92 21.34
N LYS A 306 -21.38 73.79 20.13
CA LYS A 306 -22.83 73.72 19.89
C LYS A 306 -23.51 72.65 20.77
N THR A 307 -22.88 71.48 20.93
CA THR A 307 -23.42 70.40 21.76
C THR A 307 -23.38 70.76 23.25
N ARG A 308 -22.31 71.41 23.75
CA ARG A 308 -22.24 71.94 25.12
C ARG A 308 -23.31 73.00 25.39
N LEU A 309 -23.44 73.97 24.49
CA LEU A 309 -24.44 75.03 24.58
C LEU A 309 -25.87 74.48 24.51
N GLN A 310 -26.13 73.44 23.70
CA GLN A 310 -27.41 72.75 23.68
C GLN A 310 -27.73 72.09 25.03
N CYS A 311 -26.78 71.37 25.64
CA CYS A 311 -26.96 70.81 26.98
C CYS A 311 -27.25 71.90 28.03
N LEU A 312 -26.52 73.02 28.00
CA LEU A 312 -26.76 74.15 28.91
C LEU A 312 -28.15 74.78 28.71
N ILE A 313 -28.60 74.95 27.47
CA ILE A 313 -29.95 75.43 27.15
C ILE A 313 -31.02 74.46 27.67
N ASP A 314 -30.82 73.16 27.51
CA ASP A 314 -31.79 72.16 27.96
C ASP A 314 -31.79 71.98 29.48
N ASP A 315 -30.67 72.18 30.17
CA ASP A 315 -30.62 72.25 31.63
C ASP A 315 -31.26 73.54 32.19
N LEU A 316 -31.04 74.70 31.56
CA LEU A 316 -31.74 75.94 31.91
C LEU A 316 -33.25 75.85 31.67
N ARG A 317 -33.70 75.14 30.63
CA ARG A 317 -35.12 74.81 30.42
C ARG A 317 -35.64 73.92 31.54
N ARG A 318 -34.91 72.85 31.90
CA ARG A 318 -35.28 71.95 33.01
C ARG A 318 -35.35 72.67 34.36
N THR A 319 -34.48 73.65 34.64
CA THR A 319 -34.58 74.43 35.90
C THR A 319 -35.77 75.38 35.86
N ALA A 320 -35.97 76.13 34.77
CA ALA A 320 -37.13 77.01 34.62
C ALA A 320 -38.48 76.24 34.66
N GLU A 321 -38.54 75.04 34.10
CA GLU A 321 -39.70 74.14 34.19
C GLU A 321 -39.92 73.65 35.62
N LYS A 322 -38.87 73.26 36.35
CA LYS A 322 -38.95 72.86 37.77
C LYS A 322 -39.41 74.00 38.67
N GLU A 323 -38.86 75.20 38.48
CA GLU A 323 -39.25 76.41 39.21
C GLU A 323 -40.72 76.76 38.93
N LYS A 324 -41.15 76.67 37.67
CA LYS A 324 -42.56 76.86 37.28
C LYS A 324 -43.48 75.82 37.91
N THR A 325 -43.09 74.54 37.95
CA THR A 325 -43.91 73.51 38.62
C THR A 325 -43.95 73.71 40.13
N GLN A 326 -42.85 74.10 40.77
CA GLN A 326 -42.82 74.42 42.21
C GLN A 326 -43.67 75.66 42.55
N GLN A 327 -43.69 76.67 41.68
CA GLN A 327 -44.59 77.81 41.81
C GLN A 327 -46.07 77.37 41.67
N LEU A 328 -46.39 76.52 40.69
CA LEU A 328 -47.74 75.99 40.53
C LEU A 328 -48.16 75.10 41.72
N GLU A 329 -47.26 74.28 42.27
CA GLU A 329 -47.49 73.45 43.46
C GLU A 329 -47.73 74.32 44.71
N THR A 330 -46.91 75.34 44.93
CA THR A 330 -47.10 76.27 46.07
C THR A 330 -48.36 77.11 45.94
N PHE A 331 -48.74 77.55 44.73
CA PHE A 331 -50.05 78.18 44.52
C PHE A 331 -51.21 77.19 44.69
N GLN A 332 -51.10 75.93 44.27
CA GLN A 332 -52.12 74.90 44.51
C GLN A 332 -52.29 74.59 46.00
N GLU A 333 -51.19 74.54 46.75
CA GLU A 333 -51.20 74.28 48.19
C GLU A 333 -51.77 75.47 48.98
N GLN A 334 -51.44 76.71 48.59
CA GLN A 334 -52.12 77.91 49.10
C GLN A 334 -53.63 77.86 48.81
N ASN A 335 -54.04 77.46 47.61
CA ASN A 335 -55.46 77.30 47.29
C ASN A 335 -56.12 76.18 48.11
N ARG A 336 -55.44 75.04 48.38
CA ARG A 336 -55.95 74.01 49.29
C ARG A 336 -56.15 74.55 50.71
N GLN A 337 -55.18 75.29 51.24
CA GLN A 337 -55.24 75.87 52.59
C GLN A 337 -56.35 76.91 52.70
N LEU A 338 -56.55 77.74 51.67
CA LEU A 338 -57.68 78.67 51.59
C LEU A 338 -59.03 77.93 51.49
N THR A 339 -59.13 76.86 50.70
CA THR A 339 -60.35 76.03 50.63
C THR A 339 -60.66 75.37 51.97
N ALA A 340 -59.68 74.75 52.63
CA ALA A 340 -59.86 74.14 53.95
C ALA A 340 -60.22 75.17 55.03
N ALA A 341 -59.70 76.40 54.95
CA ALA A 341 -60.12 77.51 55.82
C ALA A 341 -61.57 77.94 55.55
N ILE A 342 -61.98 77.98 54.27
CA ILE A 342 -63.38 78.25 53.89
C ILE A 342 -64.30 77.13 54.39
N GLU A 343 -63.95 75.86 54.23
CA GLU A 343 -64.70 74.71 54.75
C GLU A 343 -64.81 74.75 56.28
N SER A 344 -63.73 75.11 56.98
CA SER A 344 -63.74 75.29 58.44
C SER A 344 -64.66 76.42 58.88
N LEU A 345 -64.65 77.56 58.18
CA LEU A 345 -65.52 78.69 58.46
C LEU A 345 -66.98 78.40 58.10
N GLN A 346 -67.24 77.66 57.02
CA GLN A 346 -68.58 77.16 56.67
C GLN A 346 -69.12 76.23 57.75
N LYS A 347 -68.27 75.35 58.29
CA LYS A 347 -68.66 74.50 59.42
C LYS A 347 -68.94 75.32 60.68
N GLU A 348 -68.08 76.26 61.03
CA GLU A 348 -68.28 77.13 62.21
C GLU A 348 -69.54 78.00 62.07
N LEU A 349 -69.91 78.39 60.85
CA LEU A 349 -71.18 79.02 60.52
C LEU A 349 -72.37 78.05 60.69
N SER A 350 -72.27 76.80 60.23
CA SER A 350 -73.34 75.81 60.44
C SER A 350 -73.51 75.43 61.91
N ASP A 351 -72.41 75.29 62.66
CA ASP A 351 -72.43 75.02 64.11
C ASP A 351 -73.08 76.20 64.88
N ARG A 352 -72.79 77.46 64.47
CA ARG A 352 -73.51 78.64 64.97
C ARG A 352 -74.98 78.67 64.54
N GLN A 353 -75.31 78.22 63.35
CA GLN A 353 -76.68 78.22 62.87
C GLN A 353 -77.55 77.19 63.62
N ILE A 354 -77.02 75.98 63.88
CA ILE A 354 -77.66 74.99 64.76
C ILE A 354 -77.84 75.55 66.18
N LEU A 355 -76.85 76.29 66.70
CA LEU A 355 -76.97 76.95 68.00
C LEU A 355 -78.07 78.05 68.00
N LEU A 356 -78.19 78.83 66.93
CA LEU A 356 -79.25 79.83 66.76
C LEU A 356 -80.63 79.17 66.60
N GLU A 357 -80.74 78.06 65.87
CA GLU A 357 -81.97 77.28 65.74
C GLU A 357 -82.41 76.71 67.09
N SER A 358 -81.48 76.15 67.88
CA SER A 358 -81.76 75.70 69.26
C SER A 358 -82.13 76.86 70.21
N GLN A 359 -81.53 78.05 70.05
CA GLN A 359 -81.94 79.24 70.80
C GLN A 359 -83.34 79.72 70.40
N ASN A 360 -83.67 79.70 69.10
CA ASN A 360 -84.99 80.07 68.59
C ASN A 360 -86.09 79.09 69.02
N GLU A 361 -85.81 77.78 69.04
CA GLU A 361 -86.73 76.77 69.59
C GLU A 361 -87.04 77.06 71.06
N LYS A 362 -86.01 77.40 71.84
CA LYS A 362 -86.11 77.73 73.26
C LYS A 362 -86.78 79.09 73.54
N ILE A 363 -86.65 80.06 72.64
CA ILE A 363 -87.46 81.28 72.65
C ILE A 363 -88.94 80.93 72.35
N GLY A 364 -89.17 80.04 71.38
CA GLY A 364 -90.50 79.54 71.04
C GLY A 364 -91.18 78.71 72.15
N ASP A 365 -90.43 78.13 73.09
CA ASP A 365 -90.97 77.59 74.36
C ASP A 365 -91.44 78.73 75.29
N LEU A 366 -90.62 79.76 75.49
CA LEU A 366 -90.93 80.90 76.35
C LEU A 366 -92.12 81.73 75.82
N ASP A 367 -92.24 81.90 74.51
CA ASP A 367 -93.41 82.55 73.89
C ASP A 367 -94.72 81.78 74.13
N ARG A 368 -94.66 80.44 74.19
CA ARG A 368 -95.81 79.60 74.57
C ARG A 368 -96.20 79.81 76.03
N GLU A 369 -95.24 79.99 76.93
CA GLU A 369 -95.50 80.36 78.33
C GLU A 369 -96.13 81.77 78.44
N LEU A 370 -95.58 82.77 77.74
CA LEU A 370 -96.13 84.14 77.69
C LEU A 370 -97.57 84.18 77.16
N CYS A 371 -97.87 83.47 76.08
CA CYS A 371 -99.23 83.35 75.55
C CYS A 371 -100.22 82.69 76.54
N SER A 372 -99.74 81.92 77.53
CA SER A 372 -100.61 81.41 78.60
C SER A 372 -100.98 82.50 79.62
N ALA A 373 -100.03 83.39 79.94
CA ALA A 373 -100.21 84.46 80.92
C ALA A 373 -101.08 85.62 80.40
N GLU A 374 -100.91 86.04 79.14
CA GLU A 374 -101.66 87.17 78.58
C GLU A 374 -103.19 86.99 78.61
N ARG A 375 -103.67 85.74 78.53
CA ARG A 375 -105.11 85.42 78.50
C ARG A 375 -105.86 85.81 79.78
N GLN A 376 -105.17 86.04 80.90
CA GLN A 376 -105.80 86.34 82.18
C GLN A 376 -106.01 87.85 82.45
N ARG A 377 -105.61 88.76 81.55
CA ARG A 377 -105.34 90.17 81.93
C ARG A 377 -105.98 91.27 81.07
N LYS A 378 -107.16 91.04 80.46
CA LYS A 378 -107.85 92.04 79.61
C LYS A 378 -109.34 92.22 79.92
N GLU A 379 -109.64 93.11 80.87
CA GLU A 379 -110.86 93.94 80.88
C GLU A 379 -110.52 95.37 81.35
N GLN A 380 -111.24 96.37 80.81
CA GLN A 380 -111.17 97.82 81.11
C GLN A 380 -109.96 98.63 80.54
N THR A 381 -110.12 99.97 80.47
CA THR A 381 -109.59 100.89 79.42
C THR A 381 -109.38 102.35 79.96
N PRO A 382 -109.20 103.44 79.16
CA PRO A 382 -108.06 103.83 78.28
C PRO A 382 -107.57 105.32 78.39
N GLN A 383 -106.75 105.78 77.41
CA GLN A 383 -106.66 107.14 76.75
C GLN A 383 -105.56 108.21 77.05
N GLN A 384 -104.89 108.64 75.95
CA GLN A 384 -104.43 110.00 75.54
C GLN A 384 -103.33 110.75 76.36
N THR A 385 -102.66 111.83 75.88
CA THR A 385 -102.65 112.62 74.60
C THR A 385 -101.27 112.45 73.85
N ASN A 386 -100.63 113.31 73.01
CA ASN A 386 -100.83 114.67 72.41
C ASN A 386 -99.98 114.83 71.10
N ASP A 387 -100.15 115.94 70.36
CA ASP A 387 -99.28 116.46 69.26
C ASP A 387 -98.86 117.92 69.55
N GLU A 388 -97.67 118.40 69.12
CA GLU A 388 -97.38 119.81 68.75
C GLU A 388 -95.94 120.06 68.20
N GLN A 389 -95.68 121.27 67.69
CA GLN A 389 -94.38 121.84 67.25
C GLN A 389 -93.75 121.32 65.92
N LEU A 390 -94.34 121.72 64.78
CA LEU A 390 -93.76 121.52 63.44
C LEU A 390 -93.83 122.83 62.60
N ALA A 391 -92.96 123.81 62.89
CA ALA A 391 -93.02 125.12 62.23
C ALA A 391 -91.67 125.83 61.95
N GLU A 392 -90.72 125.85 62.90
CA GLU A 392 -89.72 126.94 62.96
C GLU A 392 -88.44 126.73 62.11
N ALA A 393 -87.89 125.51 62.06
CA ALA A 393 -86.52 125.25 61.55
C ALA A 393 -86.32 125.39 60.02
N ARG A 394 -87.39 125.65 59.23
CA ARG A 394 -87.30 125.78 57.76
C ARG A 394 -86.58 127.05 57.26
N LYS A 395 -86.03 127.88 58.15
CA LYS A 395 -85.18 129.04 57.82
C LYS A 395 -83.67 128.81 57.97
N GLU A 396 -83.24 127.70 58.59
CA GLU A 396 -81.84 127.53 58.99
C GLU A 396 -80.94 126.98 57.87
N ILE A 397 -81.52 126.20 56.95
CA ILE A 397 -80.84 125.49 55.85
C ILE A 397 -80.15 126.46 54.87
N GLU A 398 -80.65 127.69 54.71
CA GLU A 398 -80.09 128.69 53.77
C GLU A 398 -78.97 129.56 54.38
N SER A 399 -78.65 129.36 55.67
CA SER A 399 -77.57 130.07 56.38
C SER A 399 -76.23 129.32 56.29
N LEU A 400 -76.26 128.00 56.47
CA LEU A 400 -75.05 127.17 56.62
C LEU A 400 -74.20 127.05 55.34
N LEU A 401 -74.79 127.24 54.15
CA LEU A 401 -74.07 127.25 52.88
C LEU A 401 -73.06 128.41 52.71
N ARG A 402 -73.05 129.40 53.61
CA ARG A 402 -72.11 130.55 53.58
C ARG A 402 -71.01 130.51 54.65
N MET A 403 -70.99 129.52 55.55
CA MET A 403 -70.08 129.51 56.70
C MET A 403 -68.78 128.70 56.51
N VAL A 404 -68.69 127.87 55.46
CA VAL A 404 -67.54 126.94 55.25
C VAL A 404 -66.75 127.19 53.94
N GLN A 405 -67.19 128.12 53.09
CA GLN A 405 -66.29 128.79 52.11
C GLN A 405 -65.12 129.50 52.81
N THR A 406 -65.21 129.68 54.13
CA THR A 406 -64.13 130.15 55.02
C THR A 406 -63.03 129.11 55.30
N LEU A 407 -63.21 127.82 54.97
CA LEU A 407 -62.15 126.79 55.06
C LEU A 407 -61.34 126.61 53.76
N GLU A 408 -61.74 127.24 52.65
CA GLU A 408 -60.94 127.27 51.41
C GLU A 408 -59.71 128.21 51.50
N LYS A 409 -59.37 128.69 52.71
CA LYS A 409 -58.38 129.76 52.93
C LYS A 409 -57.17 129.40 53.81
N ASP A 410 -57.02 128.15 54.27
CA ASP A 410 -55.77 127.67 54.89
C ASP A 410 -54.68 127.30 53.85
N LYS A 411 -54.67 128.04 52.74
CA LYS A 411 -53.70 127.99 51.65
C LYS A 411 -52.39 128.72 52.01
N SER A 412 -51.71 128.33 53.11
CA SER A 412 -50.30 128.68 53.36
C SER A 412 -49.69 128.02 54.61
N SER A 413 -48.95 126.92 54.45
CA SER A 413 -47.90 126.55 55.44
C SER A 413 -46.82 125.61 54.88
N LEU A 414 -47.17 124.57 54.12
CA LEU A 414 -46.21 123.60 53.57
C LEU A 414 -46.11 123.65 52.05
N LEU A 415 -45.52 124.74 51.53
CA LEU A 415 -45.05 124.80 50.14
C LEU A 415 -43.77 125.65 50.01
N SER A 416 -42.77 125.34 50.84
CA SER A 416 -41.52 126.12 50.92
C SER A 416 -40.26 125.28 51.19
N GLN A 417 -40.01 124.25 50.38
CA GLN A 417 -38.65 123.99 49.90
C GLN A 417 -38.61 123.27 48.54
N CYS A 418 -37.95 123.98 47.61
CA CYS A 418 -37.38 123.70 46.29
C CYS A 418 -37.42 122.26 45.71
N LYS A 419 -37.56 122.03 44.39
CA LYS A 419 -36.74 122.53 43.24
C LYS A 419 -35.24 122.18 43.38
N GLN A 420 -34.42 122.05 42.34
CA GLN A 420 -34.49 122.32 40.87
C GLN A 420 -33.65 121.19 40.18
N LEU A 421 -33.60 120.92 38.86
CA LEU A 421 -33.78 121.66 37.59
C LEU A 421 -34.72 120.84 36.63
N GLN A 422 -35.21 121.23 35.44
CA GLN A 422 -34.82 122.20 34.37
C GLN A 422 -33.62 121.71 33.52
N GLY A 423 -33.54 121.79 32.19
CA GLY A 423 -34.41 122.18 31.05
C GLY A 423 -33.77 121.57 29.77
N THR A 424 -34.11 121.84 28.50
CA THR A 424 -35.09 122.72 27.83
C THR A 424 -35.28 122.24 26.36
N LEU A 425 -36.15 122.92 25.60
CA LEU A 425 -36.38 123.00 24.14
C LEU A 425 -35.26 122.51 23.18
N GLU A 426 -35.53 122.12 21.91
CA GLU A 426 -36.15 122.95 20.84
C GLU A 426 -37.06 122.20 19.81
N GLU A 427 -37.76 123.00 19.00
CA GLU A 427 -38.77 122.67 17.97
C GLU A 427 -38.13 122.71 16.54
N VAL A 428 -38.70 122.34 15.39
CA VAL A 428 -39.89 122.86 14.66
C VAL A 428 -40.24 121.95 13.44
N HIS A 429 -41.50 122.06 12.97
CA HIS A 429 -42.22 121.52 11.80
C HIS A 429 -41.56 121.11 10.45
N LYS A 430 -42.25 120.12 9.83
CA LYS A 430 -42.54 119.78 8.41
C LYS A 430 -42.18 120.76 7.26
N GLU A 431 -41.94 120.19 6.05
CA GLU A 431 -42.74 120.33 4.78
C GLU A 431 -42.07 119.56 3.60
N GLY A 432 -42.64 119.57 2.38
CA GLY A 432 -42.05 119.07 1.10
C GLY A 432 -42.22 120.09 -0.06
N PRO A 433 -42.41 119.74 -1.35
CA PRO A 433 -41.91 118.61 -2.17
C PRO A 433 -41.53 118.99 -3.67
N LEU A 434 -41.08 118.00 -4.49
CA LEU A 434 -41.36 117.80 -5.95
C LEU A 434 -40.85 118.73 -7.13
N THR A 435 -40.73 118.10 -8.32
CA THR A 435 -41.00 118.57 -9.74
C THR A 435 -39.97 119.31 -10.66
N THR A 436 -39.50 118.57 -11.70
CA THR A 436 -39.42 118.85 -13.17
C THR A 436 -39.21 120.27 -13.80
N THR A 437 -38.42 120.37 -14.89
CA THR A 437 -38.91 120.55 -16.31
C THR A 437 -37.84 120.67 -17.44
N THR A 438 -38.30 120.30 -18.66
CA THR A 438 -37.90 120.52 -20.08
C THR A 438 -37.16 121.80 -20.52
N SER A 439 -36.46 121.94 -21.68
CA SER A 439 -36.16 121.03 -22.84
C SER A 439 -35.34 121.70 -23.99
N HIS A 440 -34.89 120.90 -24.99
CA HIS A 440 -34.68 121.23 -26.44
C HIS A 440 -33.43 122.06 -26.86
N ARG A 441 -32.85 121.92 -28.08
CA ARG A 441 -33.13 121.07 -29.28
C ARG A 441 -31.90 120.94 -30.23
N SER A 442 -31.99 120.00 -31.20
CA SER A 442 -31.32 119.99 -32.53
C SER A 442 -29.79 119.75 -32.58
N ASP A 443 -29.18 119.16 -33.63
CA ASP A 443 -29.71 118.61 -34.91
C ASP A 443 -28.76 117.57 -35.60
N THR A 444 -29.33 116.77 -36.53
CA THR A 444 -28.73 116.29 -37.80
C THR A 444 -27.44 115.43 -37.86
N LEU A 445 -27.65 114.11 -37.99
CA LEU A 445 -27.20 113.18 -39.07
C LEU A 445 -25.81 113.36 -39.75
N THR A 446 -25.02 112.26 -39.86
CA THR A 446 -24.84 111.48 -41.13
C THR A 446 -23.87 110.28 -41.02
N LEU A 447 -24.06 109.28 -41.91
CA LEU A 447 -23.15 108.23 -42.42
C LEU A 447 -22.08 107.58 -41.50
N SER A 448 -22.22 106.27 -41.27
CA SER A 448 -21.15 105.29 -41.60
C SER A 448 -21.68 103.86 -41.75
N THR A 449 -22.18 103.50 -42.94
CA THR A 449 -22.58 102.12 -43.30
C THR A 449 -21.39 101.15 -43.44
N ASN A 450 -20.15 101.66 -43.40
CA ASN A 450 -18.94 100.84 -43.45
C ASN A 450 -18.51 100.31 -42.07
N GLY A 451 -18.91 100.97 -40.98
CA GLY A 451 -18.57 100.53 -39.62
C GLY A 451 -19.31 99.26 -39.21
N THR A 452 -20.62 99.21 -39.45
CA THR A 452 -21.46 98.05 -39.13
C THR A 452 -21.10 96.81 -39.96
N LEU A 453 -20.78 96.99 -41.26
CA LEU A 453 -20.31 95.89 -42.09
C LEU A 453 -18.93 95.37 -41.66
N LYS A 454 -17.99 96.24 -41.26
CA LYS A 454 -16.70 95.81 -40.74
C LYS A 454 -16.83 95.07 -39.40
N SER A 455 -17.48 95.67 -38.41
CA SER A 455 -17.72 95.04 -37.11
C SER A 455 -18.46 93.70 -37.26
N ARG A 456 -19.43 93.60 -38.18
CA ARG A 456 -20.12 92.34 -38.46
C ARG A 456 -19.27 91.31 -39.20
N VAL A 457 -18.34 91.73 -40.06
CA VAL A 457 -17.35 90.82 -40.67
C VAL A 457 -16.33 90.37 -39.63
N GLU A 458 -15.86 91.26 -38.75
CA GLU A 458 -14.94 90.95 -37.66
C GLU A 458 -15.57 89.95 -36.66
N GLU A 459 -16.84 90.15 -36.26
CA GLU A 459 -17.64 89.17 -35.50
C GLU A 459 -17.78 87.82 -36.21
N LEU A 460 -18.09 87.83 -37.52
CA LEU A 460 -18.29 86.60 -38.30
C LEU A 460 -16.98 85.85 -38.56
N GLU A 461 -15.87 86.57 -38.73
CA GLU A 461 -14.54 85.97 -38.80
C GLU A 461 -14.07 85.44 -37.44
N GLU A 462 -14.40 86.11 -36.33
CA GLU A 462 -14.08 85.64 -34.98
C GLU A 462 -14.89 84.39 -34.64
N ALA A 463 -16.20 84.38 -34.89
CA ALA A 463 -17.03 83.19 -34.80
C ALA A 463 -16.57 82.07 -35.77
N LEU A 464 -16.03 82.42 -36.95
CA LEU A 464 -15.43 81.44 -37.87
C LEU A 464 -14.14 80.86 -37.28
N ARG A 465 -13.23 81.70 -36.76
CA ARG A 465 -11.99 81.29 -36.07
C ARG A 465 -12.29 80.37 -34.88
N GLU A 466 -13.26 80.72 -34.04
CA GLU A 466 -13.76 79.87 -32.96
C GLU A 466 -14.33 78.55 -33.49
N SER A 467 -15.21 78.59 -34.50
CA SER A 467 -15.82 77.37 -35.07
C SER A 467 -14.77 76.41 -35.66
N VAL A 468 -13.69 76.94 -36.25
CA VAL A 468 -12.56 76.16 -36.77
C VAL A 468 -11.71 75.61 -35.63
N SER A 469 -11.42 76.38 -34.58
CA SER A 469 -10.73 75.88 -33.38
C SER A 469 -11.51 74.75 -32.72
N ILE A 470 -12.80 74.98 -32.44
CA ILE A 470 -13.74 73.99 -31.87
C ILE A 470 -13.83 72.73 -32.76
N THR A 471 -13.76 72.87 -34.08
CA THR A 471 -13.76 71.71 -34.99
C THR A 471 -12.43 70.96 -34.93
N ALA A 472 -11.29 71.65 -34.96
CA ALA A 472 -9.96 71.03 -34.84
C ALA A 472 -9.76 70.35 -33.48
N GLU A 473 -10.23 70.96 -32.38
CA GLU A 473 -10.23 70.38 -31.03
C GLU A 473 -11.11 69.14 -30.95
N ARG A 474 -12.30 69.16 -31.56
CA ARG A 474 -13.19 67.98 -31.65
C ARG A 474 -12.57 66.86 -32.49
N GLU A 475 -11.94 67.18 -33.62
CA GLU A 475 -11.25 66.20 -34.46
C GLU A 475 -10.04 65.59 -33.72
N LEU A 476 -9.26 66.40 -33.00
CA LEU A 476 -8.17 65.95 -32.16
C LEU A 476 -8.67 65.04 -31.02
N HIS A 477 -9.74 65.42 -30.32
CA HIS A 477 -10.34 64.58 -29.28
C HIS A 477 -10.89 63.26 -29.85
N VAL A 478 -11.53 63.29 -31.02
CA VAL A 478 -11.99 62.08 -31.72
C VAL A 478 -10.81 61.22 -32.17
N ALA A 479 -9.68 61.79 -32.58
CA ALA A 479 -8.46 61.05 -32.92
C ALA A 479 -7.84 60.38 -31.68
N GLN A 480 -7.69 61.11 -30.57
CA GLN A 480 -7.22 60.58 -29.29
C GLN A 480 -8.15 59.47 -28.78
N GLN A 481 -9.46 59.66 -28.86
CA GLN A 481 -10.44 58.67 -28.42
C GLN A 481 -10.48 57.44 -29.34
N LYS A 482 -10.21 57.58 -30.65
CA LYS A 482 -9.98 56.43 -31.56
C LYS A 482 -8.71 55.67 -31.19
N GLN A 483 -7.60 56.36 -30.91
CA GLN A 483 -6.34 55.76 -30.49
C GLN A 483 -6.49 54.97 -29.18
N LEU A 484 -7.17 55.54 -28.18
CA LEU A 484 -7.45 54.86 -26.91
C LEU A 484 -8.33 53.61 -27.11
N ASN A 485 -9.37 53.69 -27.95
CA ASN A 485 -10.19 52.52 -28.30
C ASN A 485 -9.38 51.44 -29.04
N GLN A 486 -8.43 51.79 -29.89
CA GLN A 486 -7.53 50.83 -30.54
C GLN A 486 -6.61 50.13 -29.52
N GLN A 487 -6.03 50.88 -28.57
CA GLN A 487 -5.21 50.29 -27.49
C GLN A 487 -6.03 49.34 -26.60
N LEU A 488 -7.24 49.75 -26.20
CA LEU A 488 -8.14 48.89 -25.42
C LEU A 488 -8.59 47.64 -26.20
N ALA A 489 -8.82 47.75 -27.51
CA ALA A 489 -9.16 46.61 -28.36
C ALA A 489 -8.00 45.61 -28.49
N LEU A 490 -6.76 46.10 -28.61
CA LEU A 490 -5.55 45.25 -28.62
C LEU A 490 -5.40 44.52 -27.28
N GLN A 491 -5.43 45.24 -26.15
CA GLN A 491 -5.36 44.63 -24.81
C GLN A 491 -6.47 43.61 -24.56
N LEU A 492 -7.70 43.86 -25.03
CA LEU A 492 -8.80 42.88 -24.98
C LEU A 492 -8.53 41.64 -25.86
N SER A 493 -7.86 41.79 -27.00
CA SER A 493 -7.50 40.66 -27.87
C SER A 493 -6.38 39.82 -27.26
N GLU A 494 -5.37 40.44 -26.64
CA GLU A 494 -4.28 39.80 -25.93
C GLU A 494 -4.80 39.06 -24.68
N SER A 495 -5.60 39.73 -23.85
CA SER A 495 -6.27 39.12 -22.68
C SER A 495 -7.11 37.90 -23.07
N ARG A 496 -7.81 37.95 -24.21
CA ARG A 496 -8.59 36.81 -24.74
C ARG A 496 -7.68 35.67 -25.22
N ARG A 497 -6.54 36.00 -25.83
CA ARG A 497 -5.51 35.03 -26.27
C ARG A 497 -4.94 34.28 -25.05
N GLU A 498 -4.53 35.01 -24.03
CA GLU A 498 -4.00 34.46 -22.76
C GLU A 498 -5.03 33.60 -22.03
N VAL A 499 -6.29 34.05 -21.91
CA VAL A 499 -7.36 33.25 -21.31
C VAL A 499 -7.61 31.94 -22.08
N CYS A 500 -7.46 31.92 -23.40
CA CYS A 500 -7.53 30.70 -24.19
C CYS A 500 -6.33 29.77 -23.98
N GLU A 501 -5.11 30.31 -23.89
CA GLU A 501 -3.89 29.53 -23.61
C GLU A 501 -3.89 28.95 -22.18
N LEU A 502 -4.32 29.74 -21.18
CA LEU A 502 -4.51 29.28 -19.81
C LEU A 502 -5.58 28.19 -19.71
N ARG A 503 -6.72 28.34 -20.41
CA ARG A 503 -7.75 27.30 -20.49
C ARG A 503 -7.25 26.01 -21.15
N LYS A 504 -6.36 26.12 -22.15
CA LYS A 504 -5.72 24.95 -22.77
C LYS A 504 -4.80 24.25 -21.78
N MET A 505 -3.86 24.97 -21.16
CA MET A 505 -2.94 24.41 -20.17
C MET A 505 -3.66 23.80 -18.96
N VAL A 506 -4.69 24.45 -18.42
CA VAL A 506 -5.52 23.91 -17.32
C VAL A 506 -6.24 22.62 -17.74
N LYS A 507 -6.67 22.50 -19.00
CA LYS A 507 -7.28 21.25 -19.49
C LYS A 507 -6.25 20.13 -19.62
N GLU A 508 -5.08 20.43 -20.20
CA GLU A 508 -4.02 19.45 -20.43
C GLU A 508 -3.47 18.89 -19.10
N LEU A 509 -3.11 19.76 -18.15
CA LEU A 509 -2.58 19.40 -16.83
C LEU A 509 -3.61 18.71 -15.89
N SER A 510 -4.91 18.90 -16.12
CA SER A 510 -5.96 18.37 -15.23
C SER A 510 -6.47 16.98 -15.63
N SER A 511 -6.45 16.63 -16.92
CA SER A 511 -6.90 15.31 -17.39
C SER A 511 -5.76 14.34 -17.69
N GLY A 512 -4.73 14.76 -18.45
CA GLY A 512 -3.66 13.86 -18.92
C GLY A 512 -2.90 13.23 -17.77
N ASP A 513 -2.18 14.05 -17.01
CA ASP A 513 -1.35 13.64 -15.88
C ASP A 513 -2.15 12.84 -14.82
N ARG A 514 -3.43 13.18 -14.63
CA ARG A 514 -4.32 12.50 -13.69
C ARG A 514 -4.73 11.11 -14.18
N GLU A 515 -5.07 10.96 -15.45
CA GLU A 515 -5.37 9.66 -16.05
C GLU A 515 -4.13 8.76 -16.15
N GLU A 516 -2.95 9.34 -16.32
CA GLU A 516 -1.67 8.60 -16.29
C GLU A 516 -1.29 8.15 -14.88
N MET A 517 -1.50 9.01 -13.88
CA MET A 517 -1.31 8.65 -12.47
C MET A 517 -2.31 7.58 -12.00
N VAL A 518 -3.56 7.60 -12.47
CA VAL A 518 -4.52 6.51 -12.21
C VAL A 518 -4.09 5.22 -12.90
N ARG A 519 -3.68 5.29 -14.19
CA ARG A 519 -3.17 4.11 -14.93
C ARG A 519 -1.92 3.51 -14.28
N SER A 520 -1.01 4.32 -13.73
CA SER A 520 0.20 3.82 -13.05
C SER A 520 -0.13 3.17 -11.71
N PHE A 521 -0.97 3.80 -10.86
CA PHE A 521 -1.42 3.18 -9.61
C PHE A 521 -2.21 1.88 -9.83
N GLU A 522 -3.02 1.79 -10.90
CA GLU A 522 -3.66 0.52 -11.25
C GLU A 522 -2.66 -0.55 -11.68
N ALA A 523 -1.63 -0.21 -12.44
CA ALA A 523 -0.59 -1.14 -12.88
C ALA A 523 0.27 -1.62 -11.69
N GLU A 524 0.61 -0.71 -10.76
CA GLU A 524 1.30 -1.04 -9.52
C GLU A 524 0.45 -1.93 -8.60
N ARG A 525 -0.85 -1.61 -8.44
CA ARG A 525 -1.80 -2.47 -7.73
C ARG A 525 -1.92 -3.86 -8.37
N ARG A 526 -1.93 -3.96 -9.70
CA ARG A 526 -1.92 -5.25 -10.43
C ARG A 526 -0.63 -6.03 -10.15
N LYS A 527 0.54 -5.38 -10.21
CA LYS A 527 1.85 -5.97 -9.88
C LYS A 527 1.91 -6.50 -8.45
N HIS A 528 1.38 -5.75 -7.47
CA HIS A 528 1.32 -6.22 -6.08
C HIS A 528 0.38 -7.42 -5.88
N ILE A 529 -0.75 -7.48 -6.60
CA ILE A 529 -1.62 -8.66 -6.57
C ILE A 529 -0.88 -9.87 -7.16
N GLU A 530 -0.19 -9.70 -8.30
CA GLU A 530 0.60 -10.76 -8.93
C GLU A 530 1.72 -11.30 -8.01
N GLN A 531 2.48 -10.39 -7.37
CA GLN A 531 3.49 -10.73 -6.35
C GLN A 531 2.88 -11.50 -5.17
N LEU A 532 1.71 -11.10 -4.69
CA LEU A 532 1.02 -11.75 -3.57
C LEU A 532 0.49 -13.15 -3.94
N LEU A 533 -0.01 -13.33 -5.17
CA LEU A 533 -0.37 -14.65 -5.69
C LEU A 533 0.88 -15.53 -5.91
N GLN A 534 2.03 -14.94 -6.24
CA GLN A 534 3.29 -15.66 -6.36
C GLN A 534 3.79 -16.19 -5.01
N LEU A 535 3.89 -15.34 -4.00
CA LEU A 535 4.34 -15.73 -2.66
C LEU A 535 3.43 -16.81 -2.05
N LYS A 536 2.11 -16.76 -2.32
CA LYS A 536 1.18 -17.83 -1.93
C LYS A 536 1.40 -19.13 -2.68
N HIS A 537 1.63 -19.10 -3.98
CA HIS A 537 1.96 -20.29 -4.77
C HIS A 537 3.25 -20.94 -4.23
N GLU A 538 4.30 -20.15 -4.02
CA GLU A 538 5.58 -20.61 -3.48
C GLU A 538 5.43 -21.19 -2.07
N ALA A 539 4.68 -20.54 -1.19
CA ALA A 539 4.37 -21.06 0.15
C ALA A 539 3.55 -22.35 0.13
N LEU A 540 2.59 -22.49 -0.81
CA LEU A 540 1.82 -23.73 -0.97
C LEU A 540 2.68 -24.88 -1.51
N VAL A 541 3.57 -24.62 -2.47
CA VAL A 541 4.54 -25.60 -2.97
C VAL A 541 5.52 -26.01 -1.86
N ALA A 542 6.03 -25.06 -1.07
CA ALA A 542 6.90 -25.34 0.07
C ALA A 542 6.19 -26.20 1.13
N ALA A 543 4.95 -25.88 1.49
CA ALA A 543 4.16 -26.67 2.43
C ALA A 543 3.84 -28.08 1.91
N ILE A 544 3.63 -28.27 0.60
CA ILE A 544 3.48 -29.59 -0.01
C ILE A 544 4.80 -30.39 0.11
N ALA A 545 5.93 -29.77 -0.20
CA ALA A 545 7.25 -30.39 -0.09
C ALA A 545 7.62 -30.74 1.37
N GLU A 546 7.23 -29.91 2.34
CA GLU A 546 7.34 -30.20 3.77
C GLU A 546 6.52 -31.45 4.15
N LYS A 547 5.26 -31.55 3.70
CA LYS A 547 4.43 -32.75 3.95
C LYS A 547 4.99 -33.99 3.27
N ASP A 548 5.57 -33.87 2.07
CA ASP A 548 6.28 -35.00 1.44
C ASP A 548 7.53 -35.42 2.19
N ALA A 549 8.32 -34.48 2.73
CA ALA A 549 9.46 -34.80 3.59
C ALA A 549 9.02 -35.50 4.89
N HIS A 550 7.94 -35.03 5.53
CA HIS A 550 7.39 -35.66 6.74
C HIS A 550 6.87 -37.08 6.46
N ILE A 551 6.15 -37.28 5.34
CA ILE A 551 5.70 -38.62 4.91
C ILE A 551 6.90 -39.54 4.69
N ALA A 552 7.93 -39.10 3.96
CA ALA A 552 9.13 -39.89 3.70
C ALA A 552 9.90 -40.26 4.98
N LEU A 553 9.96 -39.36 5.97
CA LEU A 553 10.59 -39.63 7.27
C LEU A 553 9.80 -40.66 8.09
N LEU A 554 8.47 -40.57 8.12
CA LEU A 554 7.62 -41.54 8.82
C LEU A 554 7.62 -42.92 8.13
N GLU A 555 7.69 -42.96 6.80
CA GLU A 555 7.86 -44.21 6.03
C GLU A 555 9.23 -44.88 6.26
N GLN A 556 10.27 -44.08 6.56
CA GLN A 556 11.60 -44.56 6.95
C GLN A 556 11.72 -44.94 8.44
N SER A 557 10.81 -44.44 9.30
CA SER A 557 10.79 -44.79 10.72
C SER A 557 10.58 -46.30 10.97
N HIS A 558 10.97 -46.77 12.15
CA HIS A 558 10.78 -48.18 12.53
C HIS A 558 9.30 -48.52 12.81
N GLU A 559 8.53 -47.56 13.31
CA GLU A 559 7.13 -47.77 13.75
C GLU A 559 6.11 -47.60 12.62
N ARG A 560 6.44 -46.79 11.60
CA ARG A 560 5.60 -46.53 10.39
C ARG A 560 4.11 -46.29 10.72
N PRO A 561 3.77 -45.24 11.50
CA PRO A 561 2.40 -44.98 11.91
C PRO A 561 1.51 -44.68 10.70
N ARG A 562 0.76 -45.70 10.25
CA ARG A 562 -0.03 -45.66 9.00
C ARG A 562 -1.08 -44.56 9.03
N ASP A 563 -1.81 -44.46 10.13
CA ASP A 563 -2.88 -43.48 10.32
C ASP A 563 -2.34 -42.05 10.23
N GLU A 564 -1.16 -41.78 10.80
CA GLU A 564 -0.49 -40.47 10.70
C GLU A 564 -0.06 -40.19 9.26
N ILE A 565 0.57 -41.17 8.58
CA ILE A 565 0.96 -41.06 7.17
C ILE A 565 -0.26 -40.81 6.27
N GLU A 566 -1.40 -41.45 6.52
CA GLU A 566 -2.65 -41.24 5.78
C GLU A 566 -3.28 -39.86 6.06
N THR A 567 -3.28 -39.38 7.30
CA THR A 567 -3.71 -38.00 7.58
C THR A 567 -2.79 -36.96 6.92
N LEU A 568 -1.47 -37.18 6.88
CA LEU A 568 -0.53 -36.30 6.19
C LEU A 568 -0.73 -36.30 4.67
N ARG A 569 -1.02 -37.45 4.07
CA ARG A 569 -1.41 -37.56 2.64
C ARG A 569 -2.70 -36.80 2.36
N ALA A 570 -3.73 -36.94 3.21
CA ALA A 570 -4.98 -36.17 3.08
C ALA A 570 -4.78 -34.65 3.30
N HIS A 571 -3.83 -34.24 4.14
CA HIS A 571 -3.45 -32.83 4.29
C HIS A 571 -2.67 -32.31 3.06
N LYS A 572 -1.77 -33.11 2.48
CA LYS A 572 -1.07 -32.80 1.23
C LYS A 572 -2.07 -32.59 0.07
N GLU A 573 -3.06 -33.47 -0.06
CA GLU A 573 -4.07 -33.37 -1.13
C GLU A 573 -4.88 -32.06 -1.04
N LYS A 574 -5.29 -31.66 0.18
CA LYS A 574 -5.94 -30.36 0.43
C LYS A 574 -5.04 -29.14 0.15
N LEU A 575 -3.72 -29.29 0.22
CA LEU A 575 -2.77 -28.24 -0.20
C LEU A 575 -2.62 -28.20 -1.72
N ILE A 576 -2.60 -29.35 -2.40
CA ILE A 576 -2.58 -29.44 -3.87
C ILE A 576 -3.84 -28.82 -4.48
N GLU A 577 -5.01 -29.06 -3.87
CA GLU A 577 -6.26 -28.44 -4.32
C GLU A 577 -6.19 -26.90 -4.21
N LYS A 578 -5.70 -26.38 -3.08
CA LYS A 578 -5.48 -24.93 -2.89
C LYS A 578 -4.45 -24.37 -3.88
N LEU A 579 -3.39 -25.10 -4.18
CA LEU A 579 -2.39 -24.71 -5.18
C LEU A 579 -3.01 -24.62 -6.58
N LYS A 580 -3.89 -25.57 -6.94
CA LYS A 580 -4.65 -25.52 -8.20
C LYS A 580 -5.55 -24.28 -8.25
N GLN A 581 -6.34 -24.03 -7.20
CA GLN A 581 -7.19 -22.84 -7.12
C GLN A 581 -6.41 -21.51 -7.23
N GLU A 582 -5.19 -21.44 -6.65
CA GLU A 582 -4.36 -20.24 -6.77
C GLU A 582 -3.72 -20.10 -8.17
N ASN A 583 -3.39 -21.21 -8.84
CA ASN A 583 -2.97 -21.20 -10.25
C ASN A 583 -4.09 -20.71 -11.16
N ASP A 584 -5.32 -21.16 -10.94
CA ASP A 584 -6.50 -20.71 -11.70
C ASP A 584 -6.75 -19.20 -11.50
N ARG A 585 -6.56 -18.67 -10.28
CA ARG A 585 -6.59 -17.22 -10.01
C ARG A 585 -5.48 -16.44 -10.72
N ARG A 586 -4.26 -16.97 -10.78
CA ARG A 586 -3.15 -16.36 -11.53
C ARG A 586 -3.44 -16.33 -13.03
N ALA A 587 -3.98 -17.42 -13.59
CA ALA A 587 -4.40 -17.48 -14.98
C ALA A 587 -5.52 -16.47 -15.30
N GLN A 588 -6.48 -16.27 -14.40
CA GLN A 588 -7.54 -15.25 -14.56
C GLN A 588 -6.98 -13.82 -14.52
N LEU A 589 -6.01 -13.53 -13.64
CA LEU A 589 -5.37 -12.21 -13.57
C LEU A 589 -4.60 -11.88 -14.86
N VAL A 590 -3.86 -12.86 -15.41
CA VAL A 590 -3.15 -12.73 -16.69
C VAL A 590 -4.13 -12.61 -17.85
N GLY A 591 -5.15 -13.47 -17.93
CA GLY A 591 -6.18 -13.43 -18.98
C GLY A 591 -6.94 -12.10 -19.05
N SER A 592 -7.14 -11.44 -17.91
CA SER A 592 -7.75 -10.11 -17.83
C SER A 592 -6.95 -9.00 -18.53
N THR A 593 -5.66 -9.23 -18.84
CA THR A 593 -4.84 -8.27 -19.60
C THR A 593 -5.09 -8.31 -21.10
N ALA A 594 -5.50 -9.48 -21.64
CA ALA A 594 -5.61 -9.70 -23.09
C ALA A 594 -6.84 -9.06 -23.74
N ILE A 595 -7.87 -8.72 -22.96
CA ILE A 595 -9.16 -8.21 -23.47
C ILE A 595 -9.12 -6.70 -23.76
N ASN A 596 -8.21 -5.94 -23.13
CA ASN A 596 -8.16 -4.47 -23.23
C ASN A 596 -7.09 -3.92 -24.21
N VAL A 597 -6.53 -4.75 -25.10
CA VAL A 597 -5.55 -4.30 -26.13
C VAL A 597 -5.94 -4.82 -27.52
N ALA A 598 -6.98 -4.23 -28.10
CA ALA A 598 -7.34 -4.39 -29.51
C ALA A 598 -6.95 -3.13 -30.30
N PRO A 599 -5.86 -3.16 -31.11
CA PRO A 599 -5.44 -2.00 -31.88
C PRO A 599 -6.31 -1.83 -33.14
N GLY A 600 -7.12 -0.77 -33.18
CA GLY A 600 -7.83 -0.32 -34.38
C GLY A 600 -9.28 -0.79 -34.48
N ALA A 601 -10.17 -0.11 -33.77
CA ALA A 601 -11.61 -0.07 -34.08
C ALA A 601 -12.10 1.39 -34.06
N GLN A 602 -12.68 1.85 -35.16
CA GLN A 602 -13.38 3.13 -35.19
C GLN A 602 -14.71 2.98 -34.44
N ILE A 603 -14.89 3.69 -33.32
CA ILE A 603 -16.16 3.74 -32.61
C ILE A 603 -16.84 5.08 -32.90
N GLN A 604 -17.91 5.03 -33.70
CA GLN A 604 -18.86 6.14 -33.80
C GLN A 604 -19.59 6.32 -32.45
N PRO A 605 -19.85 7.55 -31.99
CA PRO A 605 -20.61 7.79 -30.77
C PRO A 605 -22.11 7.51 -30.99
N SER A 606 -22.58 6.34 -30.60
CA SER A 606 -24.00 5.99 -30.59
C SER A 606 -24.73 6.62 -29.39
N LEU A 607 -25.39 7.75 -29.63
CA LEU A 607 -26.29 8.40 -28.67
C LEU A 607 -27.64 7.67 -28.56
N SER A 608 -28.00 7.20 -27.35
CA SER A 608 -29.40 6.81 -27.04
C SER A 608 -29.71 6.73 -25.54
N ALA A 609 -29.79 7.90 -24.88
CA ALA A 609 -30.52 8.06 -23.62
C ALA A 609 -31.07 9.49 -23.53
N MET A 610 -32.28 9.74 -24.06
CA MET A 610 -32.90 11.06 -24.02
C MET A 610 -33.60 11.34 -22.68
N GLY A 611 -33.42 12.56 -22.17
CA GLY A 611 -34.03 13.05 -20.94
C GLY A 611 -34.31 14.56 -20.98
N THR A 612 -35.07 14.98 -22.00
CA THR A 612 -35.83 16.26 -22.11
C THR A 612 -35.24 17.54 -21.46
N PHE A 613 -34.94 18.55 -22.28
CA PHE A 613 -35.78 19.76 -22.36
C PHE A 613 -35.55 20.54 -23.68
N ALA A 614 -36.48 21.44 -24.01
CA ALA A 614 -36.56 22.15 -25.30
C ALA A 614 -35.84 23.53 -25.30
N PRO A 615 -35.62 24.19 -26.46
CA PRO A 615 -34.54 25.18 -26.63
C PRO A 615 -34.96 26.65 -26.80
N ALA A 616 -33.93 27.50 -26.94
CA ALA A 616 -33.92 28.88 -27.52
C ALA A 616 -34.44 30.02 -26.61
N PRO A 617 -34.09 31.31 -26.88
CA PRO A 617 -33.36 31.86 -28.03
C PRO A 617 -32.07 32.66 -27.70
N THR A 618 -31.50 33.31 -28.72
CA THR A 618 -30.21 34.01 -28.73
C THR A 618 -30.36 35.55 -28.77
N MET A 619 -29.42 36.28 -28.14
CA MET A 619 -29.14 37.73 -28.33
C MET A 619 -30.24 38.70 -27.80
N PRO A 620 -29.95 40.02 -27.62
CA PRO A 620 -28.72 40.78 -27.90
C PRO A 620 -28.08 41.49 -26.69
N LEU A 621 -27.10 42.36 -26.94
CA LEU A 621 -26.56 43.31 -25.95
C LEU A 621 -27.56 44.42 -25.63
N THR A 622 -27.57 44.89 -24.38
CA THR A 622 -28.07 46.23 -24.01
C THR A 622 -27.18 46.82 -22.91
N VAL A 623 -26.84 48.11 -23.01
CA VAL A 623 -26.14 48.88 -21.96
C VAL A 623 -27.18 49.59 -21.10
N ALA A 624 -27.10 49.44 -19.78
CA ALA A 624 -27.87 50.21 -18.80
C ALA A 624 -27.00 50.47 -17.55
N ALA A 625 -27.26 51.58 -16.86
CA ALA A 625 -26.41 52.08 -15.78
C ALA A 625 -26.92 51.70 -14.37
N ALA A 626 -26.03 51.98 -13.40
CA ALA A 626 -26.17 51.96 -11.94
C ALA A 626 -27.58 52.30 -11.37
N PRO A 627 -27.93 51.78 -10.16
CA PRO A 627 -27.37 52.40 -8.96
C PRO A 627 -26.86 51.43 -7.85
N LEU A 628 -26.18 52.03 -6.88
CA LEU A 628 -25.77 51.44 -5.59
C LEU A 628 -27.00 51.11 -4.69
N PRO A 629 -26.82 50.21 -3.71
CA PRO A 629 -27.28 50.48 -2.35
C PRO A 629 -26.16 50.41 -1.30
N THR A 630 -26.43 50.97 -0.13
CA THR A 630 -25.47 51.23 0.96
C THR A 630 -25.50 50.18 2.09
N ALA A 631 -24.49 50.28 2.96
CA ALA A 631 -24.13 49.35 4.02
C ALA A 631 -25.20 49.02 5.09
N SER A 632 -25.15 47.78 5.56
CA SER A 632 -25.33 47.33 6.96
C SER A 632 -24.43 46.08 7.12
N SER A 633 -23.63 45.88 8.16
CA SER A 633 -23.96 45.60 9.58
C SER A 633 -25.00 44.47 9.71
N THR A 634 -24.77 43.39 10.46
CA THR A 634 -23.89 43.22 11.63
C THR A 634 -23.26 41.80 11.66
N ALA A 635 -22.19 41.63 12.44
CA ALA A 635 -21.48 40.37 12.61
C ALA A 635 -22.21 39.33 13.47
N ASP A 636 -21.97 38.05 13.17
CA ASP A 636 -21.68 36.95 14.11
C ASP A 636 -21.35 35.68 13.29
N GLN A 637 -20.56 34.67 13.67
CA GLN A 637 -19.52 34.48 14.67
C GLN A 637 -19.02 33.03 14.47
N VAL A 638 -18.07 32.79 13.55
CA VAL A 638 -17.55 31.43 13.30
C VAL A 638 -16.40 31.14 14.26
N MET A 639 -16.69 30.38 15.32
CA MET A 639 -15.72 29.97 16.34
C MET A 639 -14.71 28.93 15.80
N LEU A 640 -13.45 29.31 15.64
CA LEU A 640 -12.35 28.34 15.50
C LEU A 640 -12.12 27.62 16.85
N LYS A 641 -11.97 26.29 16.83
CA LYS A 641 -11.40 25.54 17.95
C LYS A 641 -9.91 25.25 17.69
N PRO A 642 -9.00 25.58 18.61
CA PRO A 642 -7.56 25.39 18.41
C PRO A 642 -7.10 23.96 18.74
N LEU A 643 -6.04 23.52 18.07
CA LEU A 643 -5.16 22.47 18.62
C LEU A 643 -4.26 23.10 19.70
N ILE A 644 -4.00 22.38 20.79
CA ILE A 644 -2.67 22.31 21.41
C ILE A 644 -2.56 21.07 22.33
N ARG A 645 -1.31 20.57 22.39
CA ARG A 645 -0.76 19.43 23.14
C ARG A 645 -1.44 19.05 24.47
N LEU A 646 -1.42 17.73 24.73
CA LEU A 646 -0.72 17.18 25.90
C LEU A 646 -0.09 15.83 25.52
N GLY A 647 0.89 15.36 26.31
CA GLY A 647 1.61 14.11 26.07
C GLY A 647 2.00 13.42 27.37
N GLU A 648 2.73 12.31 27.25
CA GLU A 648 3.36 11.54 28.34
C GLU A 648 2.45 10.97 29.45
N ALA A 649 2.05 9.70 29.31
CA ALA A 649 2.06 8.75 30.42
C ALA A 649 2.00 7.28 29.94
N GLN A 650 2.62 6.38 30.73
CA GLN A 650 2.52 4.92 30.70
C GLN A 650 3.40 4.13 29.70
N MET A 651 4.67 3.98 30.03
CA MET A 651 5.24 2.63 30.06
C MET A 651 4.59 1.86 31.23
N ASN A 652 4.12 0.63 31.01
CA ASN A 652 4.17 -0.38 32.09
C ASN A 652 4.17 -1.84 31.58
N VAL A 653 5.30 -2.49 31.82
CA VAL A 653 5.56 -3.93 31.99
C VAL A 653 4.45 -4.94 31.61
N SER A 654 4.78 -5.84 30.66
CA SER A 654 4.31 -7.23 30.68
C SER A 654 5.29 -8.17 29.94
N LEU A 655 6.48 -8.37 30.51
CA LEU A 655 7.25 -9.59 30.29
C LEU A 655 6.50 -10.75 30.96
N LYS A 656 6.17 -11.81 30.22
CA LYS A 656 5.55 -13.02 30.79
C LYS A 656 6.24 -14.28 30.31
N VAL A 657 7.33 -14.62 30.99
CA VAL A 657 8.04 -15.90 30.84
C VAL A 657 7.27 -17.00 31.57
N LYS A 658 6.94 -18.07 30.85
CA LYS A 658 6.65 -19.46 31.29
C LYS A 658 6.23 -20.25 30.04
N SER A 659 6.68 -21.48 29.83
CA SER A 659 7.67 -22.29 30.57
C SER A 659 8.30 -23.30 29.63
#